data_AF-A0A521HNY7-F1
#
_entry.id   AF-A0A521HNY7-F1
#
_cell.length_a   1.000
_cell.length_b   1.000
_cell.length_c   1.000
_cell.angle_alpha   90.00
_cell.angle_beta   90.00
_cell.angle_gamma   90.00
#
_symmetry.space_group_name_H-M   'P 1'
#
loop_
_entity.id
_entity.type
_entity.pdbx_description
1 polymer ?
#
loop_
_entity_poly.entity_id
_entity_poly.type
_entity_poly.pdbx_seq_one_letter_code
_entity_poly.pdbx_strand_id
1 'polypeptide(L)'
;MPKRISLWSIALLSFLPIALAAQAADYGHYLLGDRSAKTHGSVQPGLLLMGGGDRNFDALRWFMQRAGGGHIVVLRASQAGEIGEEFFNEVGGIASVETYVFKDRAAASDGKILRALKHADGIFIAGGDQSRYVRWWRGTPVAEALDAHVRAGKPLGGTSAGLAMLGEYLYGAMDGGSQISPRALADPLGASNTIETDFLHIELLKGIITDTHFSERNRLGRLIAFLAKGESLAGHPLLGIGVDEDAAVAVDAKGVARVFATAPGAGATIVKGGLATQVEDEPMQLARVHTLRAGVDSVLHLPQGTVEKASAEREYAVRDGVLAALDSPMLVIHGGAGVERADLSAVEEAAARLALESALRAGHKELAGGKPALDAVTAAITVLEDAPQFNAGRGAVFNHDGRNELDSSIMDGASHKAGAVAGVHRVRNPILLARAVMEQSKHVMMVGDGAEAFAVERGFSLVDPSYFRTEKRWQQLQRALEAERNAKAAGLALELPGKAFFGTVGALALDSKGHLAAGTSTGGMTNKRYGRVGDSPIIGAGTWADERCAVSGTGWGEYYIRASAAHEICARVRLSGQSIARASEGVINDDIPKAGGDGGAIALASDGTWSMPFNSEGMYRGWIGSDGVPHVEVFRTPAPTSTR
;
A
#
# COMPACT_ATOMS: atom_id res chain seq x y z
N MET A 1 -90.09 13.81 12.94
CA MET A 1 -89.91 14.49 14.24
C MET A 1 -88.74 13.84 14.96
N PRO A 2 -87.85 14.58 15.64
CA PRO A 2 -87.53 16.00 15.48
C PRO A 2 -85.99 16.24 15.41
N LYS A 3 -85.50 17.18 14.56
CA LYS A 3 -85.02 18.55 14.91
C LYS A 3 -83.56 18.56 15.42
N ARG A 4 -82.67 19.52 15.14
CA ARG A 4 -82.74 20.92 14.67
C ARG A 4 -81.29 21.39 14.36
N ILE A 5 -81.04 22.07 13.23
CA ILE A 5 -80.87 23.55 13.06
C ILE A 5 -79.60 24.16 13.71
N SER A 6 -78.74 24.78 12.89
CA SER A 6 -78.35 26.21 12.94
C SER A 6 -77.08 26.43 12.08
N LEU A 7 -77.17 26.98 10.88
CA LEU A 7 -77.11 28.40 10.49
C LEU A 7 -75.71 29.08 10.55
N TRP A 8 -75.25 29.53 9.36
CA TRP A 8 -74.59 30.82 9.04
C TRP A 8 -73.09 30.92 9.38
N SER A 9 -72.18 31.52 8.60
CA SER A 9 -72.26 32.62 7.64
C SER A 9 -71.13 32.54 6.59
N ILE A 10 -71.42 33.05 5.39
CA ILE A 10 -70.44 33.44 4.37
C ILE A 10 -69.65 34.64 4.89
N ALA A 11 -68.32 34.57 4.87
CA ALA A 11 -67.45 35.73 4.97
C ALA A 11 -66.42 35.68 3.84
N LEU A 12 -66.53 36.63 2.91
CA LEU A 12 -65.48 36.99 1.97
C LEU A 12 -64.22 37.37 2.75
N LEU A 13 -63.09 36.78 2.40
CA LEU A 13 -61.77 37.31 2.74
C LEU A 13 -60.89 37.31 1.49
N SER A 14 -60.59 38.53 1.09
CA SER A 14 -59.66 39.02 0.09
C SER A 14 -58.36 38.23 -0.06
N PHE A 15 -58.00 37.94 -1.30
CA PHE A 15 -56.67 37.54 -1.73
C PHE A 15 -55.64 38.65 -1.44
N LEU A 16 -54.62 38.34 -0.65
CA LEU A 16 -53.33 39.02 -0.66
C LEU A 16 -52.26 38.02 -1.15
N PRO A 17 -51.31 38.42 -2.00
CA PRO A 17 -50.23 37.53 -2.41
C PRO A 17 -49.26 37.37 -1.24
N ILE A 18 -49.19 36.17 -0.66
CA ILE A 18 -48.13 35.82 0.27
C ILE A 18 -46.87 35.66 -0.57
N ALA A 19 -45.97 36.65 -0.49
CA ALA A 19 -44.60 36.48 -0.91
C ALA A 19 -43.99 35.34 -0.08
N LEU A 20 -43.60 34.25 -0.75
CA LEU A 20 -42.76 33.21 -0.14
C LEU A 20 -41.45 33.87 0.27
N ALA A 21 -41.30 34.19 1.56
CA ALA A 21 -40.01 34.49 2.14
C ALA A 21 -39.17 33.21 2.03
N ALA A 22 -38.09 33.27 1.27
CA ALA A 22 -37.08 32.22 1.20
C ALA A 22 -36.58 31.95 2.63
N GLN A 23 -36.88 30.77 3.14
CA GLN A 23 -36.35 30.30 4.41
C GLN A 23 -34.83 30.17 4.25
N ALA A 24 -34.06 30.95 5.03
CA ALA A 24 -32.61 30.92 4.96
C ALA A 24 -32.11 29.49 5.19
N ALA A 25 -31.29 28.97 4.28
CA ALA A 25 -30.67 27.66 4.45
C ALA A 25 -29.78 27.68 5.71
N ASP A 26 -29.88 26.64 6.55
CA ASP A 26 -29.04 26.49 7.74
C ASP A 26 -27.69 25.86 7.34
N TYR A 27 -26.63 26.67 7.35
CA TYR A 27 -25.26 26.23 7.11
C TYR A 27 -24.37 26.67 8.27
N GLY A 28 -23.34 25.86 8.58
CA GLY A 28 -22.34 26.26 9.59
C GLY A 28 -21.46 27.37 9.03
N HIS A 29 -21.25 28.45 9.79
CA HIS A 29 -20.38 29.56 9.40
C HIS A 29 -19.43 29.92 10.55
N TYR A 30 -18.15 30.01 10.23
CA TYR A 30 -17.09 30.38 11.17
C TYR A 30 -16.21 31.44 10.52
N LEU A 31 -15.82 32.45 11.27
CA LEU A 31 -14.98 33.55 10.80
C LEU A 31 -13.85 33.81 11.80
N LEU A 32 -12.63 33.93 11.29
CA LEU A 32 -11.46 34.41 12.02
C LEU A 32 -10.81 35.55 11.23
N GLY A 33 -10.25 36.52 11.96
CA GLY A 33 -9.65 37.73 11.38
C GLY A 33 -10.68 38.82 11.04
N ASP A 34 -10.27 39.77 10.20
CA ASP A 34 -11.06 40.96 9.84
C ASP A 34 -11.39 40.97 8.34
N ARG A 35 -12.68 40.80 8.01
CA ARG A 35 -13.18 40.83 6.63
C ARG A 35 -13.14 42.22 5.99
N SER A 36 -12.95 43.27 6.77
CA SER A 36 -12.83 44.65 6.29
C SER A 36 -11.37 45.07 6.06
N ALA A 37 -10.41 44.27 6.52
CA ALA A 37 -9.00 44.50 6.28
C ALA A 37 -8.71 44.46 4.77
N LYS A 38 -7.64 45.15 4.35
CA LYS A 38 -7.23 45.15 2.94
C LYS A 38 -6.35 43.93 2.66
N THR A 39 -6.53 43.32 1.50
CA THR A 39 -5.56 42.39 0.92
C THR A 39 -4.19 43.07 0.80
N HIS A 40 -3.16 42.49 1.43
CA HIS A 40 -1.86 43.15 1.57
C HIS A 40 -0.97 43.01 0.33
N GLY A 41 -1.02 41.86 -0.34
CA GLY A 41 -0.24 41.54 -1.53
C GLY A 41 -1.07 41.54 -2.81
N SER A 42 -0.46 41.13 -3.93
CA SER A 42 -1.21 40.88 -5.17
C SER A 42 -1.77 39.47 -5.18
N VAL A 43 -3.04 39.36 -5.57
CA VAL A 43 -3.66 38.06 -5.83
C VAL A 43 -3.15 37.52 -7.16
N GLN A 44 -2.79 36.24 -7.18
CA GLN A 44 -2.19 35.56 -8.32
C GLN A 44 -2.86 34.20 -8.53
N PRO A 45 -3.02 33.74 -9.78
CA PRO A 45 -3.62 32.45 -10.06
C PRO A 45 -2.74 31.31 -9.54
N GLY A 46 -3.38 30.23 -9.13
CA GLY A 46 -2.72 28.99 -8.77
C GLY A 46 -3.71 27.90 -8.38
N LEU A 47 -3.32 26.64 -8.57
CA LEU A 47 -4.08 25.49 -8.10
C LEU A 47 -3.26 24.75 -7.05
N LEU A 48 -3.89 24.33 -5.97
CA LEU A 48 -3.25 23.54 -4.93
C LEU A 48 -3.98 22.20 -4.76
N LEU A 49 -3.32 21.11 -5.15
CA LEU A 49 -3.84 19.75 -5.09
C LEU A 49 -3.16 19.00 -3.92
N MET A 50 -3.81 18.86 -2.77
CA MET A 50 -3.25 18.13 -1.60
C MET A 50 -3.81 16.71 -1.43
N GLY A 51 -2.95 15.71 -1.29
CA GLY A 51 -3.34 14.30 -1.30
C GLY A 51 -4.14 13.83 -0.06
N GLY A 52 -4.08 14.54 1.06
CA GLY A 52 -5.04 14.36 2.16
C GLY A 52 -4.47 13.96 3.52
N GLY A 53 -3.15 13.97 3.71
CA GLY A 53 -2.49 13.90 5.02
C GLY A 53 -2.44 15.26 5.74
N ASP A 54 -2.06 15.22 7.02
CA ASP A 54 -1.97 16.41 7.87
C ASP A 54 -0.67 17.19 7.60
N ARG A 55 -0.80 18.50 7.37
CA ARG A 55 0.27 19.52 7.53
C ARG A 55 1.37 19.61 6.46
N ASN A 56 0.98 19.85 5.20
CA ASN A 56 1.94 20.45 4.25
C ASN A 56 1.93 21.99 4.35
N PHE A 57 2.52 22.53 5.42
CA PHE A 57 2.53 23.97 5.68
C PHE A 57 3.26 24.78 4.62
N ASP A 58 4.28 24.23 3.97
CA ASP A 58 4.97 24.93 2.88
C ASP A 58 4.04 25.13 1.67
N ALA A 59 3.28 24.11 1.30
CA ALA A 59 2.31 24.20 0.21
C ALA A 59 1.13 25.13 0.56
N LEU A 60 0.66 25.09 1.81
CA LEU A 60 -0.38 26.01 2.29
C LEU A 60 0.13 27.46 2.32
N ARG A 61 1.34 27.73 2.80
CA ARG A 61 1.96 29.05 2.74
C ARG A 61 2.09 29.56 1.31
N TRP A 62 2.47 28.69 0.36
CA TRP A 62 2.47 29.03 -1.06
C TRP A 62 1.08 29.45 -1.55
N PHE A 63 0.02 28.73 -1.15
CA PHE A 63 -1.35 29.09 -1.51
C PHE A 63 -1.79 30.42 -0.88
N MET A 64 -1.47 30.68 0.39
CA MET A 64 -1.77 31.95 1.06
C MET A 64 -1.06 33.14 0.40
N GLN A 65 0.18 32.96 -0.05
CA GLN A 65 0.93 33.96 -0.80
C GLN A 65 0.27 34.26 -2.15
N ARG A 66 -0.24 33.24 -2.86
CA ARG A 66 -1.03 33.42 -4.09
C ARG A 66 -2.31 34.21 -3.84
N ALA A 67 -2.93 34.05 -2.68
CA ALA A 67 -4.08 34.85 -2.26
C ALA A 67 -3.71 36.26 -1.78
N GLY A 68 -2.46 36.70 -1.94
CA GLY A 68 -1.99 38.01 -1.52
C GLY A 68 -2.05 38.24 0.00
N GLY A 69 -2.11 37.16 0.80
CA GLY A 69 -2.36 37.26 2.24
C GLY A 69 -3.72 37.88 2.58
N GLY A 70 -4.70 37.74 1.69
CA GLY A 70 -6.02 38.34 1.79
C GLY A 70 -7.05 37.45 2.48
N HIS A 71 -8.26 37.42 1.91
CA HIS A 71 -9.41 36.73 2.48
C HIS A 71 -9.56 35.31 1.91
N ILE A 72 -9.49 34.31 2.78
CA ILE A 72 -9.66 32.90 2.39
C ILE A 72 -11.08 32.43 2.69
N VAL A 73 -11.69 31.71 1.75
CA VAL A 73 -12.96 31.02 1.99
C VAL A 73 -12.73 29.50 1.92
N VAL A 74 -13.07 28.81 2.99
CA VAL A 74 -13.03 27.36 3.09
C VAL A 74 -14.43 26.79 2.93
N LEU A 75 -14.60 25.86 1.99
CA LEU A 75 -15.87 25.18 1.73
C LEU A 75 -15.82 23.72 2.16
N ARG A 76 -16.90 23.25 2.80
CA ARG A 76 -16.97 21.90 3.38
C ARG A 76 -18.33 21.24 3.17
N ALA A 77 -18.35 19.95 2.89
CA ALA A 77 -19.58 19.14 2.82
C ALA A 77 -19.80 18.18 4.01
N SER A 78 -18.91 18.21 5.01
CA SER A 78 -19.05 17.44 6.25
C SER A 78 -18.41 18.17 7.44
N GLN A 79 -18.92 17.92 8.65
CA GLN A 79 -18.34 18.46 9.89
C GLN A 79 -17.12 17.62 10.30
N ALA A 80 -15.91 18.19 10.22
CA ALA A 80 -14.72 17.65 10.88
C ALA A 80 -13.56 18.67 10.92
N GLY A 81 -13.20 19.23 12.08
CA GLY A 81 -11.89 19.88 12.28
C GLY A 81 -11.79 21.38 11.97
N GLU A 82 -10.76 21.98 12.56
CA GLU A 82 -10.49 23.42 12.70
C GLU A 82 -9.61 23.97 11.55
N ILE A 83 -9.76 23.49 10.32
CA ILE A 83 -8.84 23.87 9.21
C ILE A 83 -8.75 25.40 8.99
N GLY A 84 -9.83 26.13 9.27
CA GLY A 84 -9.82 27.59 9.28
C GLY A 84 -8.95 28.18 10.39
N GLU A 85 -9.01 27.62 11.61
CA GLU A 85 -8.13 28.04 12.71
C GLU A 85 -6.67 27.72 12.40
N GLU A 86 -6.38 26.56 11.83
CA GLU A 86 -5.03 26.20 11.38
C GLU A 86 -4.52 27.20 10.32
N PHE A 87 -5.35 27.52 9.32
CA PHE A 87 -4.98 28.48 8.27
C PHE A 87 -4.67 29.86 8.84
N PHE A 88 -5.41 30.31 9.86
CA PHE A 88 -5.24 31.63 10.45
C PHE A 88 -4.14 31.69 11.51
N ASN A 89 -4.08 30.71 12.41
CA ASN A 89 -3.22 30.71 13.59
C ASN A 89 -1.87 30.03 13.37
N GLU A 90 -1.83 28.94 12.58
CA GLU A 90 -0.62 28.12 12.41
C GLU A 90 0.10 28.43 11.10
N VAL A 91 -0.63 28.42 9.97
CA VAL A 91 -0.07 28.81 8.66
C VAL A 91 0.15 30.32 8.62
N GLY A 92 -0.89 31.07 8.99
CA GLY A 92 -0.88 32.52 9.12
C GLY A 92 -0.70 33.28 7.81
N GLY A 93 -0.50 34.60 7.95
CA GLY A 93 -0.24 35.50 6.81
C GLY A 93 -1.46 35.88 5.98
N ILE A 94 -2.68 35.69 6.51
CA ILE A 94 -3.95 36.03 5.85
C ILE A 94 -4.76 37.05 6.67
N ALA A 95 -5.56 37.87 5.99
CA ALA A 95 -6.39 38.91 6.61
C ALA A 95 -7.61 38.33 7.35
N SER A 96 -8.24 37.32 6.73
CA SER A 96 -9.34 36.57 7.36
C SER A 96 -9.53 35.21 6.71
N VAL A 97 -10.19 34.31 7.42
CA VAL A 97 -10.70 33.06 6.88
C VAL A 97 -12.15 32.83 7.28
N GLU A 98 -12.97 32.50 6.29
CA GLU A 98 -14.37 32.12 6.49
C GLU A 98 -14.58 30.66 6.12
N THR A 99 -15.14 29.86 7.03
CA THR A 99 -15.49 28.47 6.76
C THR A 99 -17.00 28.32 6.63
N TYR A 100 -17.45 27.73 5.52
CA TYR A 100 -18.85 27.39 5.27
C TYR A 100 -19.02 25.87 5.21
N VAL A 101 -19.89 25.35 6.09
CA VAL A 101 -20.25 23.93 6.15
C VAL A 101 -21.64 23.73 5.58
N PHE A 102 -21.69 23.16 4.38
CA PHE A 102 -22.91 22.83 3.67
C PHE A 102 -23.59 21.64 4.34
N LYS A 103 -24.91 21.75 4.53
CA LYS A 103 -25.75 20.66 5.04
C LYS A 103 -26.66 20.08 3.95
N ASP A 104 -26.88 20.83 2.88
CA ASP A 104 -27.75 20.45 1.77
C ASP A 104 -27.39 21.22 0.48
N ARG A 105 -28.15 20.94 -0.59
CA ARG A 105 -28.04 21.61 -1.89
C ARG A 105 -28.59 23.05 -1.86
N ALA A 106 -29.51 23.38 -0.96
CA ALA A 106 -30.12 24.72 -0.92
C ALA A 106 -29.09 25.78 -0.49
N ALA A 107 -28.18 25.43 0.41
CA ALA A 107 -27.04 26.27 0.78
C ALA A 107 -26.16 26.66 -0.42
N ALA A 108 -26.11 25.86 -1.49
CA ALA A 108 -25.36 26.16 -2.72
C ALA A 108 -25.94 27.29 -3.58
N SER A 109 -27.07 27.85 -3.16
CA SER A 109 -27.67 29.06 -3.74
C SER A 109 -27.79 30.20 -2.72
N ASP A 110 -27.23 30.05 -1.51
CA ASP A 110 -27.35 31.07 -0.48
C ASP A 110 -26.54 32.33 -0.82
N GLY A 111 -27.21 33.49 -0.79
CA GLY A 111 -26.61 34.76 -1.21
C GLY A 111 -25.46 35.23 -0.31
N LYS A 112 -25.38 34.83 0.97
CA LYS A 112 -24.24 35.17 1.84
C LYS A 112 -23.01 34.38 1.43
N ILE A 113 -23.16 33.09 1.13
CA ILE A 113 -22.07 32.24 0.63
C ILE A 113 -21.56 32.80 -0.70
N LEU A 114 -22.44 33.06 -1.66
CA LEU A 114 -22.05 33.60 -2.97
C LEU A 114 -21.33 34.96 -2.87
N ARG A 115 -21.74 35.82 -1.95
CA ARG A 115 -21.02 37.08 -1.68
C ARG A 115 -19.64 36.84 -1.09
N ALA A 116 -19.50 35.89 -0.17
CA ALA A 116 -18.20 35.53 0.39
C ALA A 116 -17.26 34.96 -0.67
N LEU A 117 -17.74 34.04 -1.52
CA LEU A 117 -16.98 33.48 -2.64
C LEU A 117 -16.52 34.56 -3.61
N LYS A 118 -17.39 35.51 -3.95
CA LYS A 118 -17.03 36.63 -4.84
C LYS A 118 -15.97 37.54 -4.23
N HIS A 119 -16.00 37.74 -2.92
CA HIS A 119 -15.05 38.58 -2.19
C HIS A 119 -13.71 37.88 -1.94
N ALA A 120 -13.70 36.55 -1.86
CA ALA A 120 -12.51 35.75 -1.54
C ALA A 120 -11.32 36.09 -2.44
N ASP A 121 -10.14 36.18 -1.83
CA ASP A 121 -8.87 36.24 -2.54
C ASP A 121 -8.32 34.84 -2.82
N GLY A 122 -8.69 33.85 -2.01
CA GLY A 122 -8.42 32.44 -2.26
C GLY A 122 -9.57 31.55 -1.78
N ILE A 123 -9.85 30.46 -2.49
CA ILE A 123 -10.89 29.50 -2.09
C ILE A 123 -10.25 28.12 -1.89
N PHE A 124 -10.65 27.43 -0.82
CA PHE A 124 -10.15 26.11 -0.49
C PHE A 124 -11.27 25.11 -0.22
N ILE A 125 -11.26 23.97 -0.90
CA ILE A 125 -12.24 22.89 -0.72
C ILE A 125 -11.65 21.86 0.25
N ALA A 126 -12.27 21.71 1.42
CA ALA A 126 -11.74 20.81 2.45
C ALA A 126 -12.01 19.33 2.14
N GLY A 127 -11.36 18.45 2.90
CA GLY A 127 -11.70 17.03 2.93
C GLY A 127 -13.13 16.78 3.44
N GLY A 128 -13.66 15.59 3.16
CA GLY A 128 -15.00 15.19 3.55
C GLY A 128 -15.57 14.09 2.67
N ASP A 129 -16.90 14.01 2.60
CA ASP A 129 -17.63 13.09 1.74
C ASP A 129 -17.74 13.67 0.31
N GLN A 130 -17.03 13.05 -0.64
CA GLN A 130 -16.99 13.44 -2.06
C GLN A 130 -18.39 13.47 -2.69
N SER A 131 -19.26 12.52 -2.34
CA SER A 131 -20.59 12.41 -2.94
C SER A 131 -21.49 13.59 -2.59
N ARG A 132 -21.26 14.21 -1.43
CA ARG A 132 -22.00 15.40 -1.01
C ARG A 132 -21.61 16.63 -1.81
N TYR A 133 -20.32 16.82 -2.11
CA TYR A 133 -19.88 17.91 -3.00
C TYR A 133 -20.57 17.82 -4.36
N VAL A 134 -20.55 16.64 -4.99
CA VAL A 134 -21.22 16.41 -6.28
C VAL A 134 -22.73 16.68 -6.18
N ARG A 135 -23.42 16.05 -5.22
CA ARG A 135 -24.89 16.18 -5.06
C ARG A 135 -25.32 17.63 -4.79
N TRP A 136 -24.54 18.38 -4.02
CA TRP A 136 -24.95 19.70 -3.55
C TRP A 136 -24.48 20.82 -4.45
N TRP A 137 -23.35 20.70 -5.15
CA TRP A 137 -22.77 21.85 -5.86
C TRP A 137 -22.84 21.75 -7.38
N ARG A 138 -22.88 20.53 -7.96
CA ARG A 138 -22.96 20.39 -9.43
C ARG A 138 -24.17 21.13 -9.99
N GLY A 139 -23.95 21.99 -10.98
CA GLY A 139 -25.01 22.79 -11.61
C GLY A 139 -25.69 23.76 -10.65
N THR A 140 -24.97 24.30 -9.67
CA THR A 140 -25.47 25.33 -8.74
C THR A 140 -24.66 26.62 -8.82
N PRO A 141 -25.18 27.75 -8.30
CA PRO A 141 -24.43 29.00 -8.25
C PRO A 141 -23.08 28.93 -7.55
N VAL A 142 -22.88 28.03 -6.58
CA VAL A 142 -21.56 27.85 -5.94
C VAL A 142 -20.54 27.30 -6.94
N ALA A 143 -20.87 26.30 -7.76
CA ALA A 143 -19.95 25.80 -8.79
C ALA A 143 -19.60 26.89 -9.81
N GLU A 144 -20.59 27.67 -10.26
CA GLU A 144 -20.35 28.80 -11.16
C GLU A 144 -19.44 29.88 -10.52
N ALA A 145 -19.61 30.13 -9.21
CA ALA A 145 -18.77 31.06 -8.46
C ALA A 145 -17.31 30.57 -8.34
N LEU A 146 -17.09 29.26 -8.21
CA LEU A 146 -15.75 28.66 -8.21
C LEU A 146 -15.08 28.82 -9.58
N ASP A 147 -15.79 28.53 -10.67
CA ASP A 147 -15.30 28.75 -12.03
C ASP A 147 -15.00 30.23 -12.31
N ALA A 148 -15.87 31.12 -11.85
CA ALA A 148 -15.65 32.57 -11.96
C ALA A 148 -14.44 33.05 -11.16
N HIS A 149 -14.19 32.46 -9.98
CA HIS A 149 -13.03 32.77 -9.14
C HIS A 149 -11.71 32.40 -9.84
N VAL A 150 -11.63 31.19 -10.39
CA VAL A 150 -10.44 30.75 -11.15
C VAL A 150 -10.25 31.61 -12.41
N ARG A 151 -11.32 31.88 -13.17
CA ARG A 151 -11.27 32.76 -14.35
C ARG A 151 -10.86 34.19 -14.02
N ALA A 152 -11.13 34.67 -12.80
CA ALA A 152 -10.66 35.97 -12.31
C ALA A 152 -9.16 35.97 -11.95
N GLY A 153 -8.44 34.88 -12.18
CA GLY A 153 -7.01 34.77 -11.89
C GLY A 153 -6.71 34.62 -10.41
N LYS A 154 -7.64 34.05 -9.64
CA LYS A 154 -7.49 33.83 -8.19
C LYS A 154 -7.22 32.35 -7.88
N PRO A 155 -6.49 32.05 -6.78
CA PRO A 155 -6.12 30.69 -6.46
C PRO A 155 -7.28 29.86 -5.91
N LEU A 156 -7.32 28.58 -6.31
CA LEU A 156 -8.25 27.57 -5.82
C LEU A 156 -7.47 26.33 -5.34
N GLY A 157 -7.75 25.85 -4.14
CA GLY A 157 -7.09 24.70 -3.55
C GLY A 157 -8.07 23.64 -3.09
N GLY A 158 -7.59 22.42 -2.88
CA GLY A 158 -8.35 21.35 -2.30
C GLY A 158 -7.48 20.28 -1.66
N THR A 159 -8.00 19.63 -0.61
CA THR A 159 -7.35 18.49 0.04
C THR A 159 -8.28 17.27 0.08
N SER A 160 -7.73 16.07 -0.09
CA SER A 160 -8.50 14.83 -0.01
C SER A 160 -9.70 14.89 -0.98
N ALA A 161 -10.94 14.76 -0.50
CA ALA A 161 -12.14 14.96 -1.30
C ALA A 161 -12.13 16.26 -2.11
N GLY A 162 -11.64 17.37 -1.54
CA GLY A 162 -11.54 18.65 -2.24
C GLY A 162 -10.58 18.63 -3.42
N LEU A 163 -9.44 17.92 -3.33
CA LEU A 163 -8.56 17.69 -4.49
C LEU A 163 -9.30 16.89 -5.56
N ALA A 164 -9.99 15.81 -5.16
CA ALA A 164 -10.71 14.95 -6.09
C ALA A 164 -11.77 15.72 -6.89
N MET A 165 -12.37 16.75 -6.29
CA MET A 165 -13.37 17.61 -6.95
C MET A 165 -12.78 18.57 -8.00
N LEU A 166 -11.46 18.73 -8.09
CA LEU A 166 -10.82 19.66 -9.02
C LEU A 166 -10.60 19.08 -10.42
N GLY A 167 -10.62 17.75 -10.59
CA GLY A 167 -10.51 17.13 -11.90
C GLY A 167 -11.71 17.45 -12.79
N GLU A 168 -11.50 17.58 -14.11
CA GLU A 168 -12.60 17.74 -15.07
C GLU A 168 -13.49 16.48 -15.10
N TYR A 169 -12.83 15.32 -15.05
CA TYR A 169 -13.45 14.02 -14.86
C TYR A 169 -13.13 13.58 -13.42
N LEU A 170 -14.10 13.62 -12.53
CA LEU A 170 -13.88 13.40 -11.10
C LEU A 170 -14.53 12.11 -10.62
N TYR A 171 -13.87 11.40 -9.70
CA TYR A 171 -14.52 10.30 -8.99
C TYR A 171 -15.41 10.86 -7.88
N GLY A 172 -16.73 10.70 -8.01
CA GLY A 172 -17.72 11.27 -7.10
C GLY A 172 -18.02 10.44 -5.85
N ALA A 173 -17.56 9.18 -5.77
CA ALA A 173 -17.93 8.24 -4.71
C ALA A 173 -19.46 8.09 -4.52
N MET A 174 -20.21 8.09 -5.62
CA MET A 174 -21.68 8.22 -5.59
C MET A 174 -22.39 6.96 -5.08
N ASP A 175 -21.68 5.83 -5.04
CA ASP A 175 -22.11 4.56 -4.44
C ASP A 175 -22.03 4.54 -2.91
N GLY A 176 -21.58 5.64 -2.29
CA GLY A 176 -21.43 5.77 -0.83
C GLY A 176 -20.16 5.12 -0.28
N GLY A 177 -19.27 4.63 -1.15
CA GLY A 177 -17.99 4.01 -0.78
C GLY A 177 -16.78 4.69 -1.42
N SER A 178 -15.59 4.26 -1.00
CA SER A 178 -14.35 4.56 -1.73
C SER A 178 -13.91 3.27 -2.42
N GLN A 179 -13.89 3.27 -3.75
CA GLN A 179 -13.36 2.16 -4.53
C GLN A 179 -11.93 1.83 -4.09
N ILE A 180 -11.58 0.54 -4.10
CA ILE A 180 -10.21 0.05 -3.90
C ILE A 180 -9.68 -0.51 -5.22
N SER A 181 -8.36 -0.52 -5.40
CA SER A 181 -7.74 -0.97 -6.65
C SER A 181 -8.21 -2.37 -7.10
N PRO A 182 -8.28 -3.41 -6.24
CA PRO A 182 -8.77 -4.72 -6.67
C PRO A 182 -10.20 -4.68 -7.23
N ARG A 183 -11.10 -3.92 -6.61
CA ARG A 183 -12.50 -3.82 -7.06
C ARG A 183 -12.61 -2.99 -8.34
N ALA A 184 -11.87 -1.89 -8.42
CA ALA A 184 -11.88 -1.01 -9.58
C ALA A 184 -11.28 -1.68 -10.83
N LEU A 185 -10.25 -2.51 -10.66
CA LEU A 185 -9.65 -3.27 -11.77
C LEU A 185 -10.47 -4.50 -12.17
N ALA A 186 -11.25 -5.08 -11.25
CA ALA A 186 -12.12 -6.22 -11.55
C ALA A 186 -13.34 -5.84 -12.41
N ASP A 187 -13.76 -4.57 -12.36
CA ASP A 187 -14.87 -4.05 -13.17
C ASP A 187 -14.67 -2.54 -13.40
N PRO A 188 -13.80 -2.15 -14.36
CA PRO A 188 -13.40 -0.76 -14.55
C PRO A 188 -14.51 0.10 -15.15
N LEU A 189 -15.45 -0.50 -15.88
CA LEU A 189 -16.58 0.22 -16.48
C LEU A 189 -17.86 0.15 -15.63
N GLY A 190 -17.84 -0.63 -14.55
CA GLY A 190 -18.98 -0.87 -13.68
C GLY A 190 -19.58 0.36 -13.01
N ALA A 191 -20.80 0.17 -12.50
CA ALA A 191 -21.59 1.21 -11.84
C ALA A 191 -20.93 1.79 -10.57
N SER A 192 -19.95 1.09 -10.02
CA SER A 192 -19.23 1.50 -8.81
C SER A 192 -18.03 2.42 -9.10
N ASN A 193 -17.62 2.53 -10.36
CA ASN A 193 -16.69 3.54 -10.85
C ASN A 193 -17.44 4.80 -11.26
N THR A 194 -17.79 5.62 -10.25
CA THR A 194 -18.68 6.78 -10.42
C THR A 194 -17.91 8.02 -10.89
N ILE A 195 -17.41 7.99 -12.12
CA ILE A 195 -16.82 9.17 -12.77
C ILE A 195 -17.93 10.14 -13.17
N GLU A 196 -17.83 11.35 -12.67
CA GLU A 196 -18.75 12.45 -12.91
C GLU A 196 -18.04 13.54 -13.74
N THR A 197 -18.82 14.29 -14.50
CA THR A 197 -18.36 15.39 -15.37
C THR A 197 -19.16 16.65 -15.08
N ASP A 198 -18.76 17.76 -15.72
CA ASP A 198 -19.48 19.05 -15.68
C ASP A 198 -19.69 19.55 -14.24
N PHE A 199 -18.62 19.47 -13.43
CA PHE A 199 -18.61 19.94 -12.05
C PHE A 199 -17.89 21.27 -11.90
N LEU A 200 -16.66 21.37 -12.40
CA LEU A 200 -15.84 22.60 -12.48
C LEU A 200 -15.11 22.64 -13.83
N HIS A 201 -14.82 23.85 -14.30
CA HIS A 201 -14.23 24.12 -15.62
C HIS A 201 -12.91 24.86 -15.47
N ILE A 202 -11.85 24.11 -15.17
CA ILE A 202 -10.51 24.64 -14.91
C ILE A 202 -9.61 24.28 -16.09
N GLU A 203 -9.23 25.29 -16.90
CA GLU A 203 -8.43 25.08 -18.13
C GLU A 203 -7.13 24.29 -17.90
N LEU A 204 -6.43 24.52 -16.77
CA LEU A 204 -5.20 23.79 -16.42
C LEU A 204 -5.43 22.34 -15.99
N LEU A 205 -6.68 21.94 -15.71
CA LEU A 205 -7.09 20.58 -15.35
C LEU A 205 -7.99 19.94 -16.42
N LYS A 206 -8.02 20.50 -17.63
CA LYS A 206 -8.72 19.93 -18.77
C LYS A 206 -8.10 18.59 -19.15
N GLY A 207 -8.95 17.59 -19.36
CA GLY A 207 -8.61 16.20 -19.66
C GLY A 207 -8.04 15.44 -18.48
N ILE A 208 -8.17 15.94 -17.24
CA ILE A 208 -7.50 15.38 -16.07
C ILE A 208 -8.48 14.75 -15.10
N ILE A 209 -8.14 13.53 -14.65
CA ILE A 209 -8.69 12.85 -13.49
C ILE A 209 -7.68 12.96 -12.35
N THR A 210 -8.14 13.31 -11.16
CA THR A 210 -7.30 13.36 -9.98
C THR A 210 -7.67 12.29 -8.95
N ASP A 211 -6.67 11.82 -8.21
CA ASP A 211 -6.85 10.92 -7.09
C ASP A 211 -6.00 11.34 -5.88
N THR A 212 -6.47 10.96 -4.69
CA THR A 212 -5.95 11.35 -3.36
C THR A 212 -5.57 10.13 -2.58
N HIS A 213 -4.92 10.33 -1.42
CA HIS A 213 -4.46 9.26 -0.54
C HIS A 213 -3.83 8.11 -1.32
N PHE A 214 -2.92 8.46 -2.23
CA PHE A 214 -2.61 7.59 -3.34
C PHE A 214 -1.75 6.39 -2.94
N SER A 215 -0.63 6.63 -2.26
CA SER A 215 0.32 5.58 -1.88
C SER A 215 -0.13 4.77 -0.66
N GLU A 216 -0.58 5.40 0.44
CA GLU A 216 -0.98 4.67 1.67
C GLU A 216 -2.14 3.70 1.40
N ARG A 217 -3.05 4.08 0.48
CA ARG A 217 -4.23 3.27 0.13
C ARG A 217 -4.09 2.46 -1.15
N ASN A 218 -2.88 2.36 -1.69
CA ASN A 218 -2.57 1.53 -2.86
C ASN A 218 -3.52 1.80 -4.06
N ARG A 219 -3.61 3.05 -4.51
CA ARG A 219 -4.65 3.52 -5.45
C ARG A 219 -4.23 3.59 -6.92
N LEU A 220 -3.05 3.09 -7.29
CA LEU A 220 -2.63 3.10 -8.69
C LEU A 220 -3.60 2.34 -9.62
N GLY A 221 -3.96 1.11 -9.26
CA GLY A 221 -4.94 0.34 -10.03
C GLY A 221 -6.29 1.05 -10.15
N ARG A 222 -6.72 1.71 -9.07
CA ARG A 222 -7.94 2.51 -9.06
C ARG A 222 -7.89 3.70 -10.01
N LEU A 223 -6.81 4.48 -10.01
CA LEU A 223 -6.66 5.61 -10.93
C LEU A 223 -6.63 5.16 -12.40
N ILE A 224 -6.02 4.00 -12.70
CA ILE A 224 -6.06 3.41 -14.04
C ILE A 224 -7.50 3.05 -14.45
N ALA A 225 -8.28 2.45 -13.54
CA ALA A 225 -9.71 2.19 -13.78
C ALA A 225 -10.53 3.47 -13.95
N PHE A 226 -10.23 4.52 -13.18
CA PHE A 226 -10.86 5.83 -13.36
C PHE A 226 -10.58 6.40 -14.76
N LEU A 227 -9.34 6.30 -15.24
CA LEU A 227 -8.99 6.68 -16.61
C LEU A 227 -9.76 5.88 -17.64
N ALA A 228 -9.83 4.55 -17.51
CA ALA A 228 -10.59 3.73 -18.44
C ALA A 228 -12.07 4.16 -18.54
N LYS A 229 -12.72 4.42 -17.39
CA LYS A 229 -14.09 4.91 -17.36
C LYS A 229 -14.19 6.33 -17.94
N GLY A 230 -13.32 7.24 -17.54
CA GLY A 230 -13.31 8.61 -18.06
C GLY A 230 -13.11 8.66 -19.57
N GLU A 231 -12.19 7.88 -20.13
CA GLU A 231 -11.94 7.79 -21.58
C GLU A 231 -13.14 7.22 -22.33
N SER A 232 -13.84 6.25 -21.73
CA SER A 232 -15.08 5.72 -22.30
C SER A 232 -16.19 6.78 -22.42
N LEU A 233 -16.21 7.76 -21.50
CA LEU A 233 -17.15 8.88 -21.51
C LEU A 233 -16.68 10.01 -22.44
N ALA A 234 -15.39 10.32 -22.42
CA ALA A 234 -14.77 11.43 -23.16
C ALA A 234 -14.65 11.15 -24.66
N GLY A 235 -14.43 9.88 -25.04
CA GLY A 235 -14.09 9.50 -26.41
C GLY A 235 -12.67 9.91 -26.84
N HIS A 236 -11.82 10.32 -25.91
CA HIS A 236 -10.41 10.67 -26.15
C HIS A 236 -9.55 10.35 -24.92
N PRO A 237 -8.22 10.26 -25.08
CA PRO A 237 -7.30 10.03 -23.96
C PRO A 237 -7.42 11.08 -22.86
N LEU A 238 -7.24 10.65 -21.61
CA LEU A 238 -7.20 11.50 -20.41
C LEU A 238 -5.84 11.37 -19.70
N LEU A 239 -5.61 12.21 -18.69
CA LEU A 239 -4.43 12.18 -17.84
C LEU A 239 -4.84 11.93 -16.39
N GLY A 240 -4.20 10.97 -15.73
CA GLY A 240 -4.43 10.66 -14.33
C GLY A 240 -3.35 11.29 -13.44
N ILE A 241 -3.74 11.91 -12.35
CA ILE A 241 -2.81 12.46 -11.34
C ILE A 241 -3.21 11.93 -9.95
N GLY A 242 -2.42 10.99 -9.43
CA GLY A 242 -2.55 10.51 -8.05
C GLY A 242 -1.59 11.26 -7.14
N VAL A 243 -2.08 11.94 -6.12
CA VAL A 243 -1.25 12.67 -5.14
C VAL A 243 -1.20 11.90 -3.82
N ASP A 244 0.01 11.62 -3.35
CA ASP A 244 0.24 10.95 -2.07
C ASP A 244 -0.29 11.79 -0.90
N GLU A 245 -0.70 11.11 0.17
CA GLU A 245 -1.21 11.69 1.41
C GLU A 245 -0.32 12.82 1.91
N ASP A 246 0.99 12.56 1.96
CA ASP A 246 2.04 13.45 2.45
C ASP A 246 2.56 14.43 1.38
N ALA A 247 1.84 14.58 0.27
CA ALA A 247 2.25 15.42 -0.84
C ALA A 247 1.18 16.45 -1.25
N ALA A 248 1.66 17.52 -1.88
CA ALA A 248 0.83 18.52 -2.53
C ALA A 248 1.45 18.95 -3.86
N VAL A 249 0.61 19.16 -4.87
CA VAL A 249 1.00 19.68 -6.19
C VAL A 249 0.50 21.11 -6.31
N ALA A 250 1.41 22.07 -6.42
CA ALA A 250 1.11 23.48 -6.55
C ALA A 250 1.37 23.93 -7.99
N VAL A 251 0.31 24.28 -8.71
CA VAL A 251 0.31 24.63 -10.14
C VAL A 251 0.20 26.14 -10.30
N ASP A 252 1.09 26.76 -11.05
CA ASP A 252 1.02 28.19 -11.33
C ASP A 252 0.15 28.55 -12.57
N ALA A 253 0.06 29.83 -12.88
CA ALA A 253 -0.70 30.38 -14.02
C ALA A 253 -0.36 29.76 -15.38
N LYS A 254 0.87 29.28 -15.54
CA LYS A 254 1.41 28.74 -16.79
C LYS A 254 1.25 27.22 -16.86
N GLY A 255 0.64 26.60 -15.86
CA GLY A 255 0.57 25.15 -15.74
C GLY A 255 1.84 24.51 -15.20
N VAL A 256 2.82 25.29 -14.74
CA VAL A 256 4.06 24.75 -14.16
C VAL A 256 3.79 24.39 -12.71
N ALA A 257 3.98 23.12 -12.37
CA ALA A 257 3.63 22.55 -11.09
C ALA A 257 4.85 22.03 -10.32
N ARG A 258 4.88 22.34 -9.02
CA ARG A 258 5.90 21.85 -8.07
C ARG A 258 5.26 20.93 -7.05
N VAL A 259 6.05 19.96 -6.58
CA VAL A 259 5.64 19.02 -5.54
C VAL A 259 6.22 19.47 -4.20
N PHE A 260 5.37 19.56 -3.19
CA PHE A 260 5.75 19.66 -1.80
C PHE A 260 5.50 18.31 -1.14
N ALA A 261 6.42 17.85 -0.30
CA ALA A 261 6.30 16.56 0.39
C ALA A 261 6.75 16.68 1.86
N THR A 262 6.03 16.04 2.77
CA THR A 262 6.36 15.97 4.20
C THR A 262 7.04 14.66 4.59
N ALA A 263 6.97 13.64 3.73
CA ALA A 263 7.65 12.36 3.91
C ALA A 263 8.65 12.08 2.76
N PRO A 264 9.80 11.45 3.03
CA PRO A 264 10.74 11.04 1.99
C PRO A 264 10.06 10.14 0.94
N GLY A 265 10.26 10.45 -0.34
CA GLY A 265 9.69 9.68 -1.46
C GLY A 265 8.24 9.99 -1.81
N ALA A 266 7.51 10.74 -0.97
CA ALA A 266 6.15 11.19 -1.29
C ALA A 266 6.15 12.18 -2.48
N GLY A 267 5.10 12.14 -3.29
CA GLY A 267 4.93 13.01 -4.43
C GLY A 267 3.64 12.77 -5.20
N ALA A 268 3.70 12.93 -6.52
CA ALA A 268 2.56 12.70 -7.41
C ALA A 268 2.91 11.68 -8.49
N THR A 269 1.99 10.77 -8.76
CA THR A 269 2.08 9.78 -9.84
C THR A 269 1.20 10.21 -10.99
N ILE A 270 1.80 10.28 -12.18
CA ILE A 270 1.15 10.66 -13.43
C ILE A 270 0.94 9.40 -14.25
N VAL A 271 -0.30 9.13 -14.63
CA VAL A 271 -0.69 8.01 -15.47
C VAL A 271 -1.17 8.56 -16.80
N LYS A 272 -0.47 8.22 -17.89
CA LYS A 272 -0.91 8.60 -19.22
C LYS A 272 -2.03 7.68 -19.66
N GLY A 273 -3.13 8.26 -20.11
CA GLY A 273 -4.23 7.54 -20.75
C GLY A 273 -3.89 7.11 -22.18
N GLY A 274 -4.93 6.97 -23.01
CA GLY A 274 -4.86 6.25 -24.28
C GLY A 274 -4.88 4.75 -24.02
N LEU A 275 -5.68 4.34 -23.03
CA LEU A 275 -5.79 2.95 -22.62
C LEU A 275 -6.54 2.15 -23.70
N ALA A 276 -6.24 0.85 -23.79
CA ALA A 276 -7.03 -0.02 -24.64
C ALA A 276 -8.51 0.00 -24.19
N THR A 277 -9.44 -0.12 -25.13
CA THR A 277 -10.87 -0.17 -24.81
C THR A 277 -11.15 -1.36 -23.90
N GLN A 278 -11.84 -1.08 -22.78
CA GLN A 278 -12.26 -2.10 -21.82
C GLN A 278 -13.65 -2.63 -22.18
N VAL A 279 -13.96 -3.83 -21.69
CA VAL A 279 -15.26 -4.46 -21.86
C VAL A 279 -16.04 -4.31 -20.54
N GLU A 280 -17.34 -4.03 -20.65
CA GLU A 280 -18.22 -3.93 -19.49
C GLU A 280 -18.36 -5.30 -18.80
N ASP A 281 -18.46 -5.30 -17.47
CA ASP A 281 -18.55 -6.50 -16.62
C ASP A 281 -17.35 -7.48 -16.70
N GLU A 282 -16.24 -7.08 -17.32
CA GLU A 282 -15.02 -7.89 -17.44
C GLU A 282 -13.85 -7.26 -16.67
N PRO A 283 -12.96 -8.08 -16.08
CA PRO A 283 -11.72 -7.59 -15.48
C PRO A 283 -10.86 -6.85 -16.49
N MET A 284 -10.18 -5.81 -16.01
CA MET A 284 -9.30 -5.00 -16.84
C MET A 284 -8.17 -5.82 -17.46
N GLN A 285 -7.90 -5.55 -18.74
CA GLN A 285 -6.78 -6.12 -19.49
C GLN A 285 -5.99 -4.99 -20.16
N LEU A 286 -4.74 -4.80 -19.72
CA LEU A 286 -3.83 -3.82 -20.29
C LEU A 286 -2.43 -4.43 -20.43
N ALA A 287 -1.94 -4.51 -21.66
CA ALA A 287 -0.60 -5.02 -21.93
C ALA A 287 0.49 -4.11 -21.36
N ARG A 288 0.21 -2.80 -21.27
CA ARG A 288 1.15 -1.80 -20.79
C ARG A 288 0.43 -0.55 -20.27
N VAL A 289 0.89 -0.02 -19.14
CA VAL A 289 0.50 1.25 -18.55
C VAL A 289 1.77 1.96 -18.10
N HIS A 290 1.96 3.16 -18.64
CA HIS A 290 3.14 3.96 -18.39
C HIS A 290 2.87 5.00 -17.30
N THR A 291 3.78 5.09 -16.32
CA THR A 291 3.66 6.04 -15.21
C THR A 291 4.95 6.82 -14.97
N LEU A 292 4.80 8.08 -14.57
CA LEU A 292 5.89 8.96 -14.15
C LEU A 292 5.64 9.43 -12.73
N ARG A 293 6.66 9.43 -11.88
CA ARG A 293 6.59 10.01 -10.55
C ARG A 293 7.26 11.39 -10.53
N ALA A 294 6.55 12.39 -10.04
CA ALA A 294 7.08 13.71 -9.73
C ALA A 294 7.37 13.78 -8.23
N GLY A 295 8.64 13.98 -7.88
CA GLY A 295 9.10 14.26 -6.52
C GLY A 295 9.38 15.76 -6.31
N VAL A 296 9.93 16.13 -5.16
CA VAL A 296 10.22 17.53 -4.78
C VAL A 296 11.18 18.25 -5.74
N ASP A 297 12.04 17.51 -6.44
CA ASP A 297 13.00 18.04 -7.42
C ASP A 297 12.46 18.03 -8.87
N SER A 298 11.24 17.53 -9.06
CA SER A 298 10.60 17.43 -10.37
C SER A 298 9.79 18.68 -10.71
N VAL A 299 9.54 18.90 -12.00
CA VAL A 299 8.61 19.92 -12.50
C VAL A 299 7.57 19.24 -13.39
N LEU A 300 6.30 19.36 -13.02
CA LEU A 300 5.17 18.84 -13.80
C LEU A 300 4.57 19.97 -14.64
N HIS A 301 4.20 19.70 -15.88
CA HIS A 301 3.52 20.68 -16.75
C HIS A 301 2.11 20.22 -17.09
N LEU A 302 1.13 21.06 -16.77
CA LEU A 302 -0.30 20.80 -17.00
C LEU A 302 -0.88 21.74 -18.07
N PRO A 303 -1.85 21.26 -18.88
CA PRO A 303 -2.47 19.93 -18.84
C PRO A 303 -1.68 18.81 -19.56
N GLN A 304 -0.46 19.09 -20.07
CA GLN A 304 0.26 18.14 -20.94
C GLN A 304 0.71 16.85 -20.24
N GLY A 305 0.89 16.88 -18.92
CA GLY A 305 1.32 15.72 -18.14
C GLY A 305 2.79 15.34 -18.31
N THR A 306 3.64 16.27 -18.78
CA THR A 306 5.09 16.03 -18.89
C THR A 306 5.78 16.33 -17.56
N VAL A 307 6.73 15.48 -17.16
CA VAL A 307 7.50 15.62 -15.92
C VAL A 307 8.98 15.78 -16.26
N GLU A 308 9.56 16.92 -15.91
CA GLU A 308 11.00 17.11 -15.91
C GLU A 308 11.60 16.51 -14.64
N LYS A 309 12.75 15.84 -14.79
CA LYS A 309 13.45 15.16 -13.67
C LYS A 309 12.50 14.26 -12.89
N ALA A 310 11.77 13.39 -13.59
CA ALA A 310 10.94 12.39 -12.94
C ALA A 310 11.78 11.59 -11.94
N SER A 311 11.27 11.40 -10.73
CA SER A 311 11.96 10.64 -9.67
C SER A 311 11.89 9.13 -9.91
N ALA A 312 10.89 8.69 -10.67
CA ALA A 312 10.78 7.34 -11.18
C ALA A 312 9.94 7.31 -12.47
N GLU A 313 10.23 6.31 -13.30
CA GLU A 313 9.45 5.96 -14.49
C GLU A 313 9.17 4.46 -14.39
N ARG A 314 7.91 4.06 -14.57
CA ARG A 314 7.48 2.68 -14.37
C ARG A 314 6.51 2.19 -15.42
N GLU A 315 6.69 0.95 -15.85
CA GLU A 315 5.81 0.20 -16.74
C GLU A 315 5.06 -0.89 -15.99
N TYR A 316 3.74 -0.91 -16.14
CA TYR A 316 2.86 -1.92 -15.55
C TYR A 316 2.07 -2.64 -16.63
N ALA A 317 1.58 -3.84 -16.33
CA ALA A 317 0.48 -4.48 -17.03
C ALA A 317 -0.70 -4.66 -16.07
N VAL A 318 -1.90 -4.80 -16.61
CA VAL A 318 -3.06 -5.31 -15.86
C VAL A 318 -3.50 -6.59 -16.54
N ARG A 319 -3.56 -7.69 -15.79
CA ARG A 319 -4.01 -8.99 -16.27
C ARG A 319 -5.08 -9.54 -15.36
N ASP A 320 -6.26 -9.81 -15.91
CA ASP A 320 -7.41 -10.31 -15.15
C ASP A 320 -7.71 -9.44 -13.92
N GLY A 321 -7.63 -8.11 -14.08
CA GLY A 321 -7.83 -7.15 -12.99
C GLY A 321 -6.68 -7.09 -11.95
N VAL A 322 -5.51 -7.67 -12.24
CA VAL A 322 -4.32 -7.62 -11.37
C VAL A 322 -3.24 -6.76 -12.00
N LEU A 323 -2.85 -5.69 -11.29
CA LEU A 323 -1.75 -4.82 -11.69
C LEU A 323 -0.41 -5.47 -11.38
N ALA A 324 0.51 -5.51 -12.34
CA ALA A 324 1.85 -6.07 -12.18
C ALA A 324 2.91 -5.16 -12.83
N ALA A 325 4.03 -4.93 -12.16
CA ALA A 325 5.17 -4.19 -12.72
C ALA A 325 5.93 -5.05 -13.74
N LEU A 326 6.41 -4.44 -14.82
CA LEU A 326 7.10 -5.12 -15.93
C LEU A 326 8.61 -4.85 -15.96
N ASP A 327 9.06 -3.75 -15.37
CA ASP A 327 10.44 -3.24 -15.44
C ASP A 327 11.22 -3.39 -14.12
N SER A 328 10.62 -4.09 -13.16
CA SER A 328 11.11 -4.18 -11.79
C SER A 328 11.36 -5.64 -11.38
N PRO A 329 12.28 -6.38 -12.04
CA PRO A 329 12.72 -7.64 -11.48
C PRO A 329 13.23 -7.38 -10.05
N MET A 330 12.65 -8.08 -9.10
CA MET A 330 12.88 -7.86 -7.68
C MET A 330 13.08 -9.20 -7.02
N LEU A 331 14.16 -9.34 -6.28
CA LEU A 331 14.40 -10.49 -5.42
C LEU A 331 14.55 -10.00 -3.98
N VAL A 332 13.76 -10.57 -3.10
CA VAL A 332 13.78 -10.29 -1.66
C VAL A 332 14.07 -11.59 -0.92
N ILE A 333 14.97 -11.57 0.07
CA ILE A 333 15.35 -12.76 0.83
C ILE A 333 15.35 -12.49 2.34
N HIS A 334 15.20 -13.56 3.12
CA HIS A 334 15.57 -13.57 4.54
C HIS A 334 16.42 -14.80 4.88
N GLY A 335 17.29 -14.64 5.89
CA GLY A 335 18.06 -15.70 6.54
C GLY A 335 17.54 -16.08 7.93
N GLY A 336 16.43 -15.48 8.37
CA GLY A 336 15.74 -15.79 9.62
C GLY A 336 15.65 -14.62 10.59
N ALA A 337 14.51 -14.54 11.28
CA ALA A 337 14.26 -13.65 12.42
C ALA A 337 14.81 -14.25 13.73
N GLY A 338 14.68 -13.52 14.85
CA GLY A 338 15.17 -13.97 16.16
C GLY A 338 16.67 -13.75 16.38
N VAL A 339 17.29 -12.82 15.64
CA VAL A 339 18.71 -12.50 15.79
C VAL A 339 18.91 -11.55 16.97
N GLU A 340 19.59 -12.02 18.02
CA GLU A 340 19.98 -11.19 19.17
C GLU A 340 21.38 -10.62 18.98
N ARG A 341 21.59 -9.33 19.28
CA ARG A 341 22.91 -8.69 19.13
C ARG A 341 23.97 -9.31 20.02
N ALA A 342 23.58 -9.77 21.21
CA ALA A 342 24.48 -10.39 22.17
C ALA A 342 25.08 -11.72 21.67
N ASP A 343 24.38 -12.41 20.77
CA ASP A 343 24.71 -13.74 20.28
C ASP A 343 25.46 -13.74 18.93
N LEU A 344 25.75 -12.56 18.37
CA LEU A 344 26.35 -12.41 17.05
C LEU A 344 27.70 -11.69 17.11
N SER A 345 28.79 -12.43 16.86
CA SER A 345 30.11 -11.83 16.71
C SER A 345 30.24 -11.08 15.37
N ALA A 346 31.14 -10.10 15.29
CA ALA A 346 31.39 -9.34 14.07
C ALA A 346 31.80 -10.23 12.87
N VAL A 347 32.53 -11.32 13.13
CA VAL A 347 32.94 -12.28 12.10
C VAL A 347 31.73 -13.08 11.58
N GLU A 348 30.86 -13.52 12.48
CA GLU A 348 29.63 -14.22 12.10
C GLU A 348 28.66 -13.31 11.35
N GLU A 349 28.53 -12.04 11.77
CA GLU A 349 27.73 -11.05 11.05
C GLU A 349 28.26 -10.83 9.63
N ALA A 350 29.58 -10.62 9.49
CA ALA A 350 30.19 -10.44 8.17
C ALA A 350 30.00 -11.67 7.27
N ALA A 351 30.15 -12.87 7.82
CA ALA A 351 29.92 -14.11 7.07
C ALA A 351 28.46 -14.28 6.65
N ALA A 352 27.50 -13.94 7.52
CA ALA A 352 26.07 -13.97 7.21
C ALA A 352 25.72 -12.95 6.10
N ARG A 353 26.25 -11.73 6.18
CA ARG A 353 26.06 -10.69 5.15
C ARG A 353 26.59 -11.14 3.78
N LEU A 354 27.79 -11.71 3.74
CA LEU A 354 28.36 -12.25 2.51
C LEU A 354 27.51 -13.38 1.90
N ALA A 355 26.95 -14.24 2.75
CA ALA A 355 26.06 -15.31 2.31
C ALA A 355 24.73 -14.76 1.74
N LEU A 356 24.13 -13.74 2.37
CA LEU A 356 22.96 -13.03 1.85
C LEU A 356 23.26 -12.39 0.49
N GLU A 357 24.39 -11.68 0.35
CA GLU A 357 24.80 -11.10 -0.93
C GLU A 357 24.98 -12.15 -2.02
N SER A 358 25.57 -13.30 -1.66
CA SER A 358 25.77 -14.40 -2.61
C SER A 358 24.43 -14.99 -3.07
N ALA A 359 23.46 -15.16 -2.16
CA ALA A 359 22.12 -15.63 -2.50
C ALA A 359 21.37 -14.63 -3.39
N LEU A 360 21.45 -13.32 -3.08
CA LEU A 360 20.88 -12.26 -3.90
C LEU A 360 21.47 -12.28 -5.33
N ARG A 361 22.79 -12.36 -5.45
CA ARG A 361 23.45 -12.42 -6.75
C ARG A 361 23.08 -13.67 -7.56
N ALA A 362 22.94 -14.82 -6.89
CA ALA A 362 22.54 -16.06 -7.54
C ALA A 362 21.11 -15.96 -8.11
N GLY A 363 20.13 -15.53 -7.31
CA GLY A 363 18.76 -15.36 -7.79
C GLY A 363 18.62 -14.24 -8.83
N HIS A 364 19.30 -13.10 -8.63
CA HIS A 364 19.28 -12.00 -9.59
C HIS A 364 19.86 -12.40 -10.95
N LYS A 365 20.90 -13.25 -10.98
CA LYS A 365 21.44 -13.77 -12.24
C LYS A 365 20.37 -14.48 -13.07
N GLU A 366 19.46 -15.21 -12.44
CA GLU A 366 18.36 -15.89 -13.12
C GLU A 366 17.35 -14.86 -13.66
N LEU A 367 16.96 -13.87 -12.86
CA LEU A 367 16.04 -12.80 -13.28
C LEU A 367 16.62 -11.95 -14.43
N ALA A 368 17.89 -11.54 -14.32
CA ALA A 368 18.59 -10.80 -15.35
C ALA A 368 18.75 -11.61 -16.65
N GLY A 369 18.76 -12.95 -16.55
CA GLY A 369 18.70 -13.87 -17.69
C GLY A 369 17.31 -14.04 -18.29
N GLY A 370 16.28 -13.36 -17.77
CA GLY A 370 14.90 -13.46 -18.24
C GLY A 370 14.18 -14.76 -17.84
N LYS A 371 14.69 -15.47 -16.82
CA LYS A 371 14.06 -16.70 -16.34
C LYS A 371 12.87 -16.40 -15.41
N PRO A 372 11.94 -17.35 -15.25
CA PRO A 372 10.81 -17.23 -14.33
C PRO A 372 11.24 -16.93 -12.88
N ALA A 373 10.36 -16.26 -12.14
CA ALA A 373 10.56 -15.95 -10.71
C ALA A 373 10.90 -17.20 -9.87
N LEU A 374 10.30 -18.34 -10.22
CA LEU A 374 10.54 -19.63 -9.55
C LEU A 374 12.02 -20.04 -9.56
N ASP A 375 12.74 -19.80 -10.67
CA ASP A 375 14.15 -20.13 -10.80
C ASP A 375 15.03 -19.25 -9.90
N ALA A 376 14.70 -17.96 -9.80
CA ALA A 376 15.41 -17.02 -8.94
C ALA A 376 15.24 -17.37 -7.45
N VAL A 377 14.02 -17.68 -7.01
CA VAL A 377 13.72 -18.16 -5.64
C VAL A 377 14.50 -19.45 -5.36
N THR A 378 14.45 -20.41 -6.28
CA THR A 378 15.15 -21.69 -6.14
C THR A 378 16.66 -21.48 -5.99
N ALA A 379 17.27 -20.65 -6.85
CA ALA A 379 18.70 -20.37 -6.84
C ALA A 379 19.15 -19.66 -5.55
N ALA A 380 18.39 -18.66 -5.10
CA ALA A 380 18.69 -17.94 -3.87
C ALA A 380 18.62 -18.85 -2.64
N ILE A 381 17.55 -19.64 -2.50
CA ILE A 381 17.38 -20.54 -1.34
C ILE A 381 18.42 -21.66 -1.37
N THR A 382 18.81 -22.18 -2.54
CA THR A 382 19.88 -23.19 -2.64
C THR A 382 21.19 -22.68 -2.05
N VAL A 383 21.55 -21.41 -2.31
CA VAL A 383 22.72 -20.77 -1.70
C VAL A 383 22.57 -20.63 -0.18
N LEU A 384 21.38 -20.25 0.29
CA LEU A 384 21.10 -20.12 1.72
C LEU A 384 21.11 -21.48 2.46
N GLU A 385 20.66 -22.56 1.81
CA GLU A 385 20.72 -23.94 2.32
C GLU A 385 22.14 -24.49 2.37
N ASP A 386 23.03 -24.06 1.48
CA ASP A 386 24.44 -24.47 1.49
C ASP A 386 25.28 -23.66 2.51
N ALA A 387 24.74 -22.54 3.01
CA ALA A 387 25.41 -21.59 3.88
C ALA A 387 25.24 -21.96 5.39
N PRO A 388 26.31 -22.38 6.09
CA PRO A 388 26.23 -22.89 7.47
C PRO A 388 25.77 -21.87 8.52
N GLN A 389 25.65 -20.60 8.15
CA GLN A 389 25.18 -19.51 9.00
C GLN A 389 23.68 -19.61 9.28
N PHE A 390 22.90 -20.17 8.35
CA PHE A 390 21.44 -20.17 8.42
C PHE A 390 20.88 -21.53 8.84
N ASN A 391 19.67 -21.52 9.38
CA ASN A 391 18.98 -22.73 9.83
C ASN A 391 18.16 -23.35 8.69
N ALA A 392 18.83 -23.78 7.62
CA ALA A 392 18.26 -24.53 6.51
C ALA A 392 19.40 -25.33 5.84
N GLY A 393 19.12 -26.54 5.37
CA GLY A 393 20.17 -27.39 4.80
C GLY A 393 21.39 -27.50 5.74
N ARG A 394 22.58 -27.18 5.24
CA ARG A 394 23.81 -27.09 6.03
C ARG A 394 23.69 -26.00 7.08
N GLY A 395 23.80 -26.36 8.36
CA GLY A 395 23.58 -25.42 9.46
C GLY A 395 22.19 -25.49 10.07
N ALA A 396 21.37 -26.46 9.65
CA ALA A 396 20.12 -26.79 10.31
C ALA A 396 20.30 -27.11 11.80
N VAL A 397 19.30 -26.75 12.59
CA VAL A 397 19.18 -27.12 14.00
C VAL A 397 18.90 -28.61 14.16
N PHE A 398 19.14 -29.11 15.37
CA PHE A 398 18.90 -30.50 15.73
C PHE A 398 17.57 -30.68 16.46
N ASN A 399 16.87 -31.77 16.15
CA ASN A 399 15.77 -32.29 16.95
C ASN A 399 16.28 -32.84 18.30
N HIS A 400 15.35 -33.27 19.15
CA HIS A 400 15.63 -33.83 20.47
C HIS A 400 16.62 -35.00 20.44
N ASP A 401 16.56 -35.82 19.39
CA ASP A 401 17.36 -37.05 19.23
C ASP A 401 18.72 -36.78 18.56
N GLY A 402 19.10 -35.50 18.38
CA GLY A 402 20.38 -35.12 17.79
C GLY A 402 20.44 -35.33 16.27
N ARG A 403 19.31 -35.33 15.57
CA ARG A 403 19.22 -35.43 14.10
C ARG A 403 18.71 -34.13 13.49
N ASN A 404 19.18 -33.83 12.29
CA ASN A 404 18.60 -32.76 11.48
C ASN A 404 17.35 -33.29 10.76
N GLU A 405 16.26 -32.53 10.76
CA GLU A 405 15.04 -32.82 10.00
C GLU A 405 14.61 -31.54 9.31
N LEU A 406 14.53 -31.59 7.99
CA LEU A 406 14.43 -30.40 7.14
C LEU A 406 13.04 -30.32 6.50
N ASP A 407 12.55 -29.10 6.40
CA ASP A 407 11.27 -28.78 5.81
C ASP A 407 11.45 -27.67 4.76
N SER A 408 10.73 -27.74 3.64
CA SER A 408 10.75 -26.67 2.64
C SER A 408 9.50 -26.69 1.77
N SER A 409 9.09 -25.51 1.29
CA SER A 409 8.10 -25.41 0.22
C SER A 409 8.41 -24.31 -0.78
N ILE A 410 7.78 -24.40 -1.95
CA ILE A 410 7.86 -23.45 -3.05
C ILE A 410 6.50 -23.33 -3.72
N MET A 411 6.16 -22.13 -4.19
CA MET A 411 4.90 -21.84 -4.87
C MET A 411 5.11 -20.89 -6.04
N ASP A 412 4.52 -21.23 -7.18
CA ASP A 412 4.43 -20.38 -8.37
C ASP A 412 3.11 -19.60 -8.33
N GLY A 413 3.20 -18.27 -8.23
CA GLY A 413 2.03 -17.40 -8.12
C GLY A 413 1.22 -17.29 -9.41
N ALA A 414 1.80 -17.60 -10.57
CA ALA A 414 1.08 -17.54 -11.85
C ALA A 414 0.20 -18.77 -12.12
N SER A 415 0.66 -19.96 -11.72
CA SER A 415 -0.08 -21.23 -11.92
C SER A 415 -0.73 -21.80 -10.66
N HIS A 416 -0.44 -21.21 -9.51
CA HIS A 416 -0.81 -21.67 -8.15
C HIS A 416 -0.27 -23.07 -7.83
N LYS A 417 0.62 -23.62 -8.67
CA LYS A 417 1.30 -24.87 -8.36
C LYS A 417 2.20 -24.67 -7.16
N ALA A 418 2.23 -25.67 -6.30
CA ALA A 418 3.06 -25.68 -5.12
C ALA A 418 3.69 -27.05 -4.90
N GLY A 419 4.84 -27.06 -4.25
CA GLY A 419 5.54 -28.26 -3.83
C GLY A 419 6.15 -28.08 -2.46
N ALA A 420 6.13 -29.15 -1.66
CA ALA A 420 6.57 -29.12 -0.29
C ALA A 420 7.13 -30.47 0.16
N VAL A 421 8.12 -30.41 1.04
CA VAL A 421 8.66 -31.56 1.77
C VAL A 421 8.78 -31.24 3.25
N ALA A 422 8.54 -32.24 4.10
CA ALA A 422 8.77 -32.11 5.55
C ALA A 422 9.45 -33.35 6.14
N GLY A 423 10.28 -33.14 7.15
CA GLY A 423 10.97 -34.21 7.88
C GLY A 423 11.95 -35.01 7.04
N VAL A 424 12.61 -34.41 6.04
CA VAL A 424 13.69 -35.10 5.28
C VAL A 424 15.03 -34.97 6.01
N HIS A 425 15.90 -35.96 5.89
CA HIS A 425 17.13 -36.08 6.69
C HIS A 425 18.41 -36.19 5.86
N ARG A 426 18.31 -36.48 4.57
CA ARG A 426 19.45 -36.79 3.67
C ARG A 426 19.41 -36.01 2.37
N VAL A 427 18.41 -35.18 2.16
CA VAL A 427 18.28 -34.34 0.95
C VAL A 427 19.08 -33.07 1.18
N ARG A 428 20.18 -32.88 0.43
CA ARG A 428 21.09 -31.74 0.60
C ARG A 428 20.36 -30.39 0.53
N ASN A 429 19.52 -30.22 -0.48
CA ASN A 429 18.80 -28.99 -0.77
C ASN A 429 17.29 -29.27 -0.84
N PRO A 430 16.57 -29.21 0.31
CA PRO A 430 15.14 -29.44 0.38
C PRO A 430 14.31 -28.61 -0.61
N ILE A 431 14.69 -27.37 -0.92
CA ILE A 431 13.96 -26.54 -1.89
C ILE A 431 13.93 -27.15 -3.31
N LEU A 432 15.01 -27.82 -3.72
CA LEU A 432 15.08 -28.48 -5.02
C LEU A 432 14.14 -29.69 -5.07
N LEU A 433 14.03 -30.42 -3.96
CA LEU A 433 13.09 -31.53 -3.86
C LEU A 433 11.64 -31.04 -3.78
N ALA A 434 11.36 -29.96 -3.05
CA ALA A 434 10.05 -29.31 -3.05
C ALA A 434 9.63 -28.91 -4.47
N ARG A 435 10.53 -28.31 -5.25
CA ARG A 435 10.28 -28.02 -6.68
C ARG A 435 10.04 -29.28 -7.52
N ALA A 436 10.80 -30.35 -7.28
CA ALA A 436 10.57 -31.63 -7.96
C ALA A 436 9.21 -32.25 -7.61
N VAL A 437 8.74 -32.13 -6.36
CA VAL A 437 7.38 -32.53 -5.97
C VAL A 437 6.34 -31.76 -6.80
N MET A 438 6.50 -30.44 -6.94
CA MET A 438 5.61 -29.59 -7.72
C MET A 438 5.57 -29.94 -9.21
N GLU A 439 6.75 -30.12 -9.83
CA GLU A 439 6.88 -30.22 -11.29
C GLU A 439 6.82 -31.67 -11.81
N GLN A 440 7.19 -32.65 -10.98
CA GLN A 440 7.44 -34.03 -11.39
C GLN A 440 6.58 -35.05 -10.65
N SER A 441 5.53 -34.59 -9.95
CA SER A 441 4.53 -35.44 -9.30
C SER A 441 3.11 -34.89 -9.50
N LYS A 442 2.10 -35.62 -8.99
CA LYS A 442 0.70 -35.15 -8.93
C LYS A 442 0.33 -34.60 -7.54
N HIS A 443 1.32 -34.43 -6.67
CA HIS A 443 1.14 -34.11 -5.25
C HIS A 443 1.71 -32.72 -4.94
N VAL A 444 1.21 -32.12 -3.87
CA VAL A 444 1.73 -30.85 -3.34
C VAL A 444 2.76 -31.09 -2.24
N MET A 445 2.54 -32.07 -1.35
CA MET A 445 3.39 -32.27 -0.18
C MET A 445 3.76 -33.75 0.00
N MET A 446 5.03 -34.02 0.29
CA MET A 446 5.55 -35.33 0.66
C MET A 446 6.32 -35.25 1.97
N VAL A 447 6.39 -36.32 2.75
CA VAL A 447 7.03 -36.30 4.07
C VAL A 447 7.96 -37.48 4.32
N GLY A 448 9.00 -37.25 5.12
CA GLY A 448 9.90 -38.28 5.64
C GLY A 448 10.50 -39.20 4.57
N ASP A 449 10.55 -40.48 4.89
CA ASP A 449 11.11 -41.52 4.01
C ASP A 449 10.42 -41.59 2.65
N GLY A 450 9.12 -41.27 2.56
CA GLY A 450 8.39 -41.23 1.29
C GLY A 450 8.90 -40.12 0.36
N ALA A 451 9.20 -38.94 0.91
CA ALA A 451 9.80 -37.85 0.15
C ALA A 451 11.21 -38.21 -0.33
N GLU A 452 12.00 -38.90 0.48
CA GLU A 452 13.36 -39.32 0.10
C GLU A 452 13.37 -40.47 -0.91
N ALA A 453 12.41 -41.40 -0.83
CA ALA A 453 12.21 -42.42 -1.86
C ALA A 453 11.90 -41.77 -3.22
N PHE A 454 11.01 -40.77 -3.22
CA PHE A 454 10.75 -39.96 -4.41
C PHE A 454 12.00 -39.21 -4.88
N ALA A 455 12.80 -38.64 -3.96
CA ALA A 455 14.05 -37.98 -4.31
C ALA A 455 15.00 -38.92 -5.07
N VAL A 456 15.18 -40.15 -4.58
CA VAL A 456 16.00 -41.17 -5.24
C VAL A 456 15.44 -41.54 -6.61
N GLU A 457 14.12 -41.73 -6.73
CA GLU A 457 13.46 -42.00 -8.02
C GLU A 457 13.71 -40.89 -9.06
N ARG A 458 13.77 -39.63 -8.60
CA ARG A 458 14.03 -38.45 -9.44
C ARG A 458 15.52 -38.15 -9.62
N GLY A 459 16.42 -39.03 -9.14
CA GLY A 459 17.86 -38.93 -9.36
C GLY A 459 18.58 -37.97 -8.41
N PHE A 460 17.98 -37.60 -7.27
CA PHE A 460 18.67 -36.82 -6.25
C PHE A 460 19.68 -37.69 -5.50
N SER A 461 20.91 -37.19 -5.38
CA SER A 461 21.90 -37.78 -4.50
C SER A 461 21.59 -37.44 -3.04
N LEU A 462 21.39 -38.46 -2.23
CA LEU A 462 21.28 -38.33 -0.79
C LEU A 462 22.67 -38.14 -0.17
N VAL A 463 22.79 -37.26 0.81
CA VAL A 463 24.05 -36.99 1.54
C VAL A 463 24.06 -37.70 2.89
N ASP A 464 25.26 -37.91 3.41
CA ASP A 464 25.43 -38.34 4.80
C ASP A 464 24.92 -37.22 5.75
N PRO A 465 24.11 -37.55 6.79
CA PRO A 465 23.57 -36.54 7.69
C PRO A 465 24.62 -35.65 8.37
N SER A 466 25.88 -36.08 8.47
CA SER A 466 26.98 -35.25 8.99
C SER A 466 27.22 -33.98 8.15
N TYR A 467 26.76 -33.94 6.90
CA TYR A 467 26.81 -32.74 6.05
C TYR A 467 26.08 -31.55 6.70
N PHE A 468 24.93 -31.80 7.34
CA PHE A 468 24.09 -30.74 7.92
C PHE A 468 24.64 -30.19 9.23
N ARG A 469 25.49 -30.97 9.92
CA ARG A 469 26.02 -30.64 11.25
C ARG A 469 26.95 -29.43 11.20
N THR A 470 26.73 -28.52 12.15
CA THR A 470 27.75 -27.57 12.60
C THR A 470 27.92 -27.67 14.10
N GLU A 471 29.12 -27.37 14.58
CA GLU A 471 29.40 -27.45 16.02
C GLU A 471 28.57 -26.43 16.81
N LYS A 472 28.35 -25.24 16.25
CA LYS A 472 27.49 -24.20 16.85
C LYS A 472 26.07 -24.73 17.14
N ARG A 473 25.43 -25.36 16.16
CA ARG A 473 24.07 -25.90 16.30
C ARG A 473 24.01 -27.10 17.23
N TRP A 474 25.07 -27.92 17.24
CA TRP A 474 25.16 -29.04 18.17
C TRP A 474 25.21 -28.55 19.63
N GLN A 475 26.04 -27.54 19.91
CA GLN A 475 26.14 -26.96 21.25
C GLN A 475 24.84 -26.27 21.68
N GLN A 476 24.07 -25.69 20.75
CA GLN A 476 22.72 -25.17 21.05
C GLN A 476 21.77 -26.28 21.53
N LEU A 477 21.79 -27.46 20.89
CA LEU A 477 21.02 -28.61 21.36
C LEU A 477 21.47 -29.05 22.76
N GLN A 478 22.78 -29.17 23.00
CA GLN A 478 23.28 -29.62 24.30
C GLN A 478 22.82 -28.68 25.43
N ARG A 479 22.87 -27.36 25.22
CA ARG A 479 22.34 -26.37 26.16
C ARG A 479 20.83 -26.51 26.37
N ALA A 480 20.06 -26.74 25.30
CA ALA A 480 18.61 -26.93 25.41
C ALA A 480 18.25 -28.19 26.22
N LEU A 481 18.96 -29.31 25.99
CA LEU A 481 18.79 -30.56 26.75
C LEU A 481 19.20 -30.41 28.21
N GLU A 482 20.25 -29.65 28.49
CA GLU A 482 20.66 -29.32 29.87
C GLU A 482 19.61 -28.47 30.59
N ALA A 483 19.12 -27.41 29.95
CA ALA A 483 18.05 -26.57 30.50
C ALA A 483 16.78 -27.38 30.78
N GLU A 484 16.40 -28.28 29.87
CA GLU A 484 15.23 -29.16 30.06
C GLU A 484 15.42 -30.12 31.25
N ARG A 485 16.60 -30.73 31.39
CA ARG A 485 16.91 -31.58 32.55
C ARG A 485 16.83 -30.80 33.87
N ASN A 486 17.37 -29.58 33.89
CA ASN A 486 17.36 -28.73 35.08
C ASN A 486 15.94 -28.28 35.46
N ALA A 487 15.11 -27.87 34.49
CA ALA A 487 13.72 -27.50 34.72
C ALA A 487 12.91 -28.68 35.28
N LYS A 488 13.09 -29.88 34.69
CA LYS A 488 12.44 -31.11 35.15
C LYS A 488 12.88 -31.49 36.56
N ALA A 489 14.17 -31.37 36.88
CA ALA A 489 14.69 -31.61 38.22
C ALA A 489 14.13 -30.63 39.27
N ALA A 490 13.84 -29.39 38.86
CA ALA A 490 13.23 -28.36 39.70
C ALA A 490 11.70 -28.48 39.83
N GLY A 491 11.06 -29.47 39.18
CA GLY A 491 9.60 -29.62 39.17
C GLY A 491 8.85 -28.49 38.45
N LEU A 492 9.56 -27.70 37.64
CA LEU A 492 8.98 -26.63 36.84
C LEU A 492 8.45 -27.18 35.53
N ALA A 493 7.37 -26.60 35.02
CA ALA A 493 6.93 -26.87 33.66
C ALA A 493 8.05 -26.45 32.69
N LEU A 494 8.34 -27.29 31.70
CA LEU A 494 9.27 -26.93 30.64
C LEU A 494 8.61 -25.84 29.79
N GLU A 495 8.98 -24.59 30.02
CA GLU A 495 8.74 -23.54 29.03
C GLU A 495 9.67 -23.82 27.85
N LEU A 496 9.09 -24.22 26.70
CA LEU A 496 9.82 -24.22 25.44
C LEU A 496 10.39 -22.81 25.27
N PRO A 497 11.70 -22.63 25.05
CA PRO A 497 12.28 -21.29 25.10
C PRO A 497 11.77 -20.51 23.88
N GLY A 498 10.73 -19.71 24.09
CA GLY A 498 9.99 -19.02 23.04
C GLY A 498 10.73 -17.85 22.40
N LYS A 499 12.07 -17.77 22.50
CA LYS A 499 12.85 -16.63 22.01
C LYS A 499 14.15 -16.97 21.28
N ALA A 500 14.74 -18.17 21.46
CA ALA A 500 16.15 -18.40 21.09
C ALA A 500 16.40 -19.49 20.02
N PHE A 501 15.38 -20.07 19.39
CA PHE A 501 15.56 -21.35 18.66
C PHE A 501 14.90 -21.47 17.29
N PHE A 502 14.45 -20.37 16.69
CA PHE A 502 13.84 -20.38 15.35
C PHE A 502 14.74 -19.65 14.34
N GLY A 503 14.80 -20.18 13.12
CA GLY A 503 15.53 -19.57 12.02
C GLY A 503 15.08 -20.26 10.74
N THR A 504 14.67 -19.48 9.75
CA THR A 504 14.13 -19.99 8.50
C THR A 504 14.71 -19.12 7.40
N VAL A 505 15.03 -19.72 6.26
CA VAL A 505 15.44 -18.97 5.07
C VAL A 505 14.29 -18.92 4.08
N GLY A 506 14.25 -17.87 3.27
CA GLY A 506 13.23 -17.75 2.25
C GLY A 506 13.55 -16.68 1.24
N ALA A 507 12.88 -16.77 0.09
CA ALA A 507 13.05 -15.86 -1.02
C ALA A 507 11.72 -15.64 -1.74
N LEU A 508 11.54 -14.41 -2.22
CA LEU A 508 10.44 -13.98 -3.09
C LEU A 508 11.04 -13.35 -4.33
N ALA A 509 10.45 -13.62 -5.49
CA ALA A 509 10.86 -12.99 -6.72
C ALA A 509 9.67 -12.47 -7.53
N LEU A 510 9.88 -11.32 -8.18
CA LEU A 510 9.06 -10.78 -9.27
C LEU A 510 9.92 -10.83 -10.53
N ASP A 511 9.45 -11.49 -11.58
CA ASP A 511 10.15 -11.55 -12.86
C ASP A 511 9.76 -10.43 -13.84
N SER A 512 10.46 -10.33 -14.97
CA SER A 512 10.19 -9.32 -16.01
C SER A 512 8.87 -9.49 -16.74
N LYS A 513 8.17 -10.60 -16.51
CA LYS A 513 6.80 -10.80 -16.98
C LYS A 513 5.79 -10.36 -15.93
N GLY A 514 6.22 -9.96 -14.73
CA GLY A 514 5.35 -9.60 -13.63
C GLY A 514 4.76 -10.81 -12.90
N HIS A 515 5.38 -11.99 -13.00
CA HIS A 515 4.97 -13.17 -12.24
C HIS A 515 5.74 -13.25 -10.92
N LEU A 516 5.06 -13.75 -9.90
CA LEU A 516 5.58 -13.90 -8.54
C LEU A 516 5.87 -15.35 -8.20
N ALA A 517 6.88 -15.57 -7.37
CA ALA A 517 7.13 -16.86 -6.73
C ALA A 517 7.60 -16.67 -5.28
N ALA A 518 7.33 -17.67 -4.45
CA ALA A 518 7.78 -17.72 -3.06
C ALA A 518 8.40 -19.09 -2.74
N GLY A 519 9.37 -19.10 -1.84
CA GLY A 519 9.91 -20.31 -1.28
C GLY A 519 10.48 -20.10 0.11
N THR A 520 10.44 -21.16 0.92
CA THR A 520 10.87 -21.15 2.32
C THR A 520 11.52 -22.50 2.65
N SER A 521 12.58 -22.49 3.46
CA SER A 521 13.31 -23.70 3.88
C SER A 521 13.81 -23.55 5.32
N THR A 522 13.79 -24.64 6.10
CA THR A 522 14.16 -24.62 7.52
C THR A 522 14.66 -25.97 8.03
N GLY A 523 15.47 -25.94 9.09
CA GLY A 523 15.71 -27.08 9.99
C GLY A 523 14.66 -27.22 11.11
N GLY A 524 13.71 -26.29 11.20
CA GLY A 524 12.71 -26.22 12.27
C GLY A 524 13.25 -25.52 13.51
N MET A 525 12.91 -26.04 14.69
CA MET A 525 13.37 -25.50 15.97
C MET A 525 14.33 -26.44 16.68
N THR A 526 15.31 -25.89 17.39
CA THR A 526 16.21 -26.67 18.25
C THR A 526 15.41 -27.44 19.29
N ASN A 527 15.78 -28.71 19.51
CA ASN A 527 15.12 -29.60 20.46
C ASN A 527 13.65 -29.92 20.10
N LYS A 528 13.25 -29.76 18.83
CA LYS A 528 11.93 -30.22 18.35
C LYS A 528 11.75 -31.72 18.57
N ARG A 529 10.52 -32.15 18.86
CA ARG A 529 10.18 -33.55 19.17
C ARG A 529 9.28 -34.17 18.09
N TYR A 530 9.34 -35.50 17.99
CA TYR A 530 8.32 -36.36 17.35
C TYR A 530 8.01 -36.04 15.88
N GLY A 531 8.98 -35.53 15.12
CA GLY A 531 8.76 -35.12 13.73
C GLY A 531 7.90 -33.85 13.60
N ARG A 532 7.98 -32.93 14.58
CA ARG A 532 7.30 -31.63 14.53
C ARG A 532 7.57 -30.92 13.20
N VAL A 533 6.49 -30.53 12.54
CA VAL A 533 6.48 -29.75 11.31
C VAL A 533 6.11 -28.31 11.63
N GLY A 534 6.90 -27.36 11.13
CA GLY A 534 6.64 -25.92 11.27
C GLY A 534 5.77 -25.36 10.14
N ASP A 535 5.77 -24.04 10.02
CA ASP A 535 5.04 -23.27 9.00
C ASP A 535 5.67 -23.39 7.60
N SER A 536 6.99 -23.54 7.51
CA SER A 536 7.76 -23.45 6.26
C SER A 536 7.33 -24.40 5.14
N PRO A 537 6.92 -25.66 5.38
CA PRO A 537 6.43 -26.52 4.31
C PRO A 537 4.90 -26.42 4.09
N ILE A 538 4.20 -25.60 4.88
CA ILE A 538 2.73 -25.47 4.83
C ILE A 538 2.38 -24.25 3.97
N ILE A 539 1.86 -24.54 2.77
CA ILE A 539 1.35 -23.51 1.86
C ILE A 539 0.22 -22.74 2.54
N GLY A 540 0.37 -21.41 2.58
CA GLY A 540 -0.53 -20.47 3.25
C GLY A 540 -0.14 -20.12 4.68
N ALA A 541 0.77 -20.86 5.31
CA ALA A 541 1.33 -20.52 6.62
C ALA A 541 2.68 -19.82 6.49
N GLY A 542 3.72 -20.56 6.09
CA GLY A 542 5.08 -20.04 5.93
C GLY A 542 5.40 -19.54 4.52
N THR A 543 4.70 -20.07 3.50
CA THR A 543 4.95 -19.74 2.08
C THR A 543 3.64 -19.53 1.35
N TRP A 544 3.53 -18.45 0.58
CA TRP A 544 2.41 -18.20 -0.31
C TRP A 544 2.85 -17.38 -1.51
N ALA A 545 2.30 -17.67 -2.69
CA ALA A 545 2.38 -16.80 -3.85
C ALA A 545 1.09 -16.92 -4.68
N ASP A 546 0.55 -15.78 -5.10
CA ASP A 546 -0.50 -15.67 -6.12
C ASP A 546 -0.14 -14.53 -7.10
N GLU A 547 -1.07 -14.13 -7.98
CA GLU A 547 -0.80 -13.10 -8.98
C GLU A 547 -0.57 -11.71 -8.36
N ARG A 548 -0.97 -11.49 -7.09
CA ARG A 548 -1.00 -10.19 -6.43
C ARG A 548 0.15 -10.04 -5.43
N CYS A 549 0.54 -11.12 -4.76
CA CYS A 549 1.61 -11.08 -3.77
C CYS A 549 2.26 -12.43 -3.48
N ALA A 550 3.48 -12.34 -2.94
CA ALA A 550 4.29 -13.45 -2.48
C ALA A 550 4.78 -13.17 -1.06
N VAL A 551 4.81 -14.19 -0.20
CA VAL A 551 5.18 -14.09 1.22
C VAL A 551 6.00 -15.28 1.66
N SER A 552 7.04 -15.02 2.46
CA SER A 552 7.83 -16.03 3.18
C SER A 552 7.99 -15.62 4.64
N GLY A 553 7.55 -16.48 5.56
CA GLY A 553 7.58 -16.28 7.00
C GLY A 553 8.81 -16.88 7.68
N THR A 554 9.16 -16.32 8.84
CA THR A 554 10.20 -16.85 9.73
C THR A 554 9.88 -16.53 11.18
N GLY A 555 9.67 -17.55 12.01
CA GLY A 555 9.45 -17.32 13.45
C GLY A 555 8.95 -18.56 14.16
N TRP A 556 8.14 -18.34 15.19
CA TRP A 556 7.51 -19.44 15.90
C TRP A 556 6.35 -20.04 15.08
N GLY A 557 6.70 -21.07 14.28
CA GLY A 557 5.82 -21.65 13.26
C GLY A 557 4.40 -22.05 13.70
N GLU A 558 4.19 -22.49 14.94
CA GLU A 558 2.87 -22.82 15.47
C GLU A 558 1.88 -21.64 15.34
N TYR A 559 2.33 -20.40 15.53
CA TYR A 559 1.49 -19.22 15.40
C TYR A 559 1.25 -18.82 13.94
N TYR A 560 2.24 -19.02 13.07
CA TYR A 560 2.11 -18.79 11.63
C TYR A 560 1.10 -19.75 10.99
N ILE A 561 1.10 -21.02 11.43
CA ILE A 561 0.10 -22.01 11.02
C ILE A 561 -1.29 -21.61 11.49
N ARG A 562 -1.44 -21.29 12.79
CA ARG A 562 -2.75 -20.93 13.38
C ARG A 562 -3.36 -19.68 12.75
N ALA A 563 -2.53 -18.73 12.33
CA ALA A 563 -2.96 -17.50 11.67
C ALA A 563 -3.09 -17.64 10.15
N SER A 564 -2.62 -18.74 9.54
CA SER A 564 -2.40 -18.83 8.08
C SER A 564 -1.67 -17.59 7.56
N ALA A 565 -0.56 -17.23 8.23
CA ALA A 565 0.01 -15.90 8.17
C ALA A 565 0.33 -15.43 6.74
N ALA A 566 1.00 -16.27 5.93
CA ALA A 566 1.34 -15.91 4.56
C ALA A 566 0.11 -15.66 3.68
N HIS A 567 -0.91 -16.52 3.78
CA HIS A 567 -2.17 -16.34 3.04
C HIS A 567 -2.97 -15.13 3.55
N GLU A 568 -3.03 -14.90 4.87
CA GLU A 568 -3.76 -13.77 5.47
C GLU A 568 -3.22 -12.41 5.00
N ILE A 569 -1.89 -12.27 4.89
CA ILE A 569 -1.26 -11.07 4.32
C ILE A 569 -1.78 -10.83 2.90
N CYS A 570 -1.75 -11.87 2.06
CA CYS A 570 -2.23 -11.78 0.68
C CYS A 570 -3.75 -11.60 0.57
N ALA A 571 -4.52 -12.16 1.50
CA ALA A 571 -5.96 -11.96 1.60
C ALA A 571 -6.30 -10.49 1.91
N ARG A 572 -5.55 -9.81 2.79
CA ARG A 572 -5.74 -8.37 3.08
C ARG A 572 -5.44 -7.50 1.87
N VAL A 573 -4.43 -7.83 1.08
CA VAL A 573 -4.13 -7.16 -0.19
C VAL A 573 -5.30 -7.35 -1.17
N ARG A 574 -5.74 -8.60 -1.38
CA ARG A 574 -6.79 -8.95 -2.34
C ARG A 574 -8.18 -8.44 -1.97
N LEU A 575 -8.59 -8.62 -0.71
CA LEU A 575 -9.96 -8.38 -0.26
C LEU A 575 -10.17 -6.97 0.30
N SER A 576 -9.16 -6.43 0.98
CA SER A 576 -9.25 -5.10 1.61
C SER A 576 -8.49 -4.02 0.87
N GLY A 577 -7.73 -4.36 -0.17
CA GLY A 577 -6.93 -3.40 -0.94
C GLY A 577 -5.81 -2.76 -0.14
N GLN A 578 -5.39 -3.38 0.97
CA GLN A 578 -4.27 -2.86 1.76
C GLN A 578 -2.97 -2.92 0.96
N SER A 579 -2.06 -1.98 1.21
CA SER A 579 -0.69 -2.10 0.71
C SER A 579 0.00 -3.32 1.33
N ILE A 580 0.99 -3.87 0.64
CA ILE A 580 1.73 -5.05 1.13
C ILE A 580 2.43 -4.75 2.46
N ALA A 581 2.91 -3.52 2.65
CA ALA A 581 3.50 -3.05 3.90
C ALA A 581 2.49 -3.12 5.05
N ARG A 582 1.32 -2.48 4.89
CA ARG A 582 0.28 -2.46 5.93
C ARG A 582 -0.25 -3.85 6.25
N ALA A 583 -0.50 -4.67 5.22
CA ALA A 583 -1.00 -6.02 5.39
C ALA A 583 0.00 -6.89 6.17
N SER A 584 1.27 -6.85 5.77
CA SER A 584 2.34 -7.64 6.40
C SER A 584 2.68 -7.15 7.81
N GLU A 585 2.73 -5.84 8.05
CA GLU A 585 2.92 -5.29 9.39
C GLU A 585 1.78 -5.66 10.33
N GLY A 586 0.53 -5.55 9.90
CA GLY A 586 -0.62 -5.91 10.73
C GLY A 586 -0.62 -7.39 11.14
N VAL A 587 -0.24 -8.29 10.24
CA VAL A 587 -0.16 -9.72 10.59
C VAL A 587 1.04 -10.01 11.48
N ILE A 588 2.23 -9.53 11.10
CA ILE A 588 3.49 -9.92 11.74
C ILE A 588 3.74 -9.15 13.04
N ASN A 589 3.45 -7.86 13.10
CA ASN A 589 3.73 -7.02 14.27
C ASN A 589 2.54 -6.88 15.21
N ASP A 590 1.31 -7.18 14.78
CA ASP A 590 0.13 -7.11 15.65
C ASP A 590 -0.49 -8.48 15.93
N ASP A 591 -0.94 -9.21 14.91
CA ASP A 591 -1.77 -10.39 15.11
C ASP A 591 -0.99 -11.60 15.68
N ILE A 592 0.22 -11.85 15.17
CA ILE A 592 1.09 -12.91 15.70
C ILE A 592 1.50 -12.63 17.16
N PRO A 593 1.99 -11.42 17.52
CA PRO A 593 2.28 -11.08 18.91
C PRO A 593 1.08 -11.16 19.85
N LYS A 594 -0.11 -10.72 19.41
CA LYS A 594 -1.35 -10.86 20.20
C LYS A 594 -1.67 -12.32 20.51
N ALA A 595 -1.33 -13.24 19.60
CA ALA A 595 -1.51 -14.66 19.83
C ALA A 595 -0.43 -15.26 20.74
N GLY A 596 0.70 -14.58 20.96
CA GLY A 596 1.84 -15.04 21.76
C GLY A 596 3.05 -15.52 20.94
N GLY A 597 3.04 -15.31 19.62
CA GLY A 597 4.16 -15.65 18.74
C GLY A 597 5.10 -14.50 18.45
N ASP A 598 6.25 -14.81 17.85
CA ASP A 598 7.24 -13.85 17.39
C ASP A 598 7.83 -14.25 16.03
N GLY A 599 8.61 -13.35 15.42
CA GLY A 599 9.33 -13.58 14.18
C GLY A 599 9.33 -12.39 13.22
N GLY A 600 9.31 -12.71 11.93
CA GLY A 600 9.28 -11.78 10.82
C GLY A 600 8.79 -12.43 9.53
N ALA A 601 8.69 -11.62 8.49
CA ALA A 601 8.41 -12.10 7.14
C ALA A 601 9.08 -11.18 6.12
N ILE A 602 9.16 -11.68 4.89
CA ILE A 602 9.29 -10.85 3.70
C ILE A 602 7.99 -10.97 2.91
N ALA A 603 7.59 -9.88 2.28
CA ALA A 603 6.39 -9.79 1.47
C ALA A 603 6.66 -8.92 0.23
N LEU A 604 6.19 -9.36 -0.93
CA LEU A 604 6.39 -8.71 -2.23
C LEU A 604 5.05 -8.66 -2.97
N ALA A 605 4.64 -7.49 -3.44
CA ALA A 605 3.47 -7.31 -4.27
C ALA A 605 3.83 -7.32 -5.76
N SER A 606 2.83 -7.60 -6.60
CA SER A 606 2.95 -7.67 -8.05
C SER A 606 3.35 -6.33 -8.67
N ASP A 607 3.09 -5.20 -8.01
CA ASP A 607 3.52 -3.86 -8.43
C ASP A 607 5.01 -3.56 -8.12
N GLY A 608 5.73 -4.55 -7.57
CA GLY A 608 7.14 -4.45 -7.19
C GLY A 608 7.39 -3.77 -5.84
N THR A 609 6.35 -3.36 -5.12
CA THR A 609 6.50 -2.91 -3.72
C THR A 609 6.73 -4.10 -2.81
N TRP A 610 7.52 -3.91 -1.75
CA TRP A 610 7.89 -4.96 -0.83
C TRP A 610 7.95 -4.45 0.61
N SER A 611 7.92 -5.40 1.55
CA SER A 611 8.00 -5.15 2.99
C SER A 611 8.76 -6.29 3.68
N MET A 612 9.44 -5.97 4.78
CA MET A 612 10.19 -6.95 5.57
C MET A 612 9.91 -6.77 7.07
N PRO A 613 8.66 -6.94 7.54
CA PRO A 613 8.31 -6.71 8.94
C PRO A 613 8.91 -7.78 9.86
N PHE A 614 9.31 -7.39 11.06
CA PHE A 614 9.75 -8.30 12.11
C PHE A 614 9.60 -7.66 13.49
N ASN A 615 9.31 -8.49 14.49
CA ASN A 615 9.09 -8.10 15.88
C ASN A 615 10.20 -8.63 16.83
N SER A 616 11.23 -9.28 16.30
CA SER A 616 12.48 -9.63 16.99
C SER A 616 13.52 -8.49 16.97
N GLU A 617 14.62 -8.63 17.71
CA GLU A 617 15.70 -7.62 17.72
C GLU A 617 16.35 -7.46 16.32
N GLY A 618 16.54 -8.57 15.60
CA GLY A 618 17.03 -8.57 14.22
C GLY A 618 16.44 -9.67 13.36
N MET A 619 16.57 -9.48 12.05
CA MET A 619 16.22 -10.43 11.00
C MET A 619 17.23 -10.28 9.86
N TYR A 620 17.96 -11.36 9.54
CA TYR A 620 18.82 -11.41 8.36
C TYR A 620 17.96 -11.22 7.11
N ARG A 621 18.20 -10.16 6.35
CA ARG A 621 17.36 -9.82 5.19
C ARG A 621 18.15 -9.10 4.10
N GLY A 622 17.64 -9.14 2.88
CA GLY A 622 18.22 -8.37 1.79
C GLY A 622 17.34 -8.32 0.55
N TRP A 623 17.66 -7.41 -0.35
CA TRP A 623 16.99 -7.27 -1.64
C TRP A 623 17.99 -6.90 -2.74
N ILE A 624 17.60 -7.16 -3.98
CA ILE A 624 18.31 -6.75 -5.18
C ILE A 624 17.28 -6.48 -6.27
N GLY A 625 17.33 -5.28 -6.83
CA GLY A 625 16.43 -4.82 -7.88
C GLY A 625 17.10 -4.86 -9.25
N SER A 626 16.52 -4.13 -10.20
CA SER A 626 17.02 -4.01 -11.58
C SER A 626 18.40 -3.35 -11.70
N ASP A 627 18.86 -2.64 -10.67
CA ASP A 627 20.20 -2.05 -10.60
C ASP A 627 21.32 -3.11 -10.40
N GLY A 628 20.95 -4.33 -10.03
CA GLY A 628 21.89 -5.42 -9.73
C GLY A 628 22.76 -5.17 -8.49
N VAL A 629 22.38 -4.22 -7.62
CA VAL A 629 23.10 -3.91 -6.38
C VAL A 629 22.44 -4.65 -5.21
N PRO A 630 23.14 -5.59 -4.55
CA PRO A 630 22.59 -6.24 -3.38
C PRO A 630 22.62 -5.31 -2.17
N HIS A 631 21.51 -5.26 -1.44
CA HIS A 631 21.39 -4.57 -0.17
C HIS A 631 21.10 -5.61 0.93
N VAL A 632 21.84 -5.54 2.04
CA VAL A 632 21.72 -6.51 3.14
C VAL A 632 21.68 -5.83 4.50
N GLU A 633 20.77 -6.29 5.34
CA GLU A 633 20.53 -5.75 6.66
C GLU A 633 20.25 -6.86 7.68
N VAL A 634 20.47 -6.57 8.96
CA VAL A 634 20.23 -7.52 10.06
C VAL A 634 19.37 -6.85 11.12
N PHE A 635 19.84 -5.74 11.67
CA PHE A 635 19.12 -4.98 12.68
C PHE A 635 18.36 -3.79 12.08
N ARG A 636 17.47 -3.18 12.87
CA ARG A 636 16.89 -1.88 12.52
C ARG A 636 17.97 -0.81 12.63
N THR A 637 18.03 0.09 11.65
CA THR A 637 18.84 1.32 11.75
C THR A 637 18.18 2.22 12.80
N PRO A 638 18.91 2.73 13.81
CA PRO A 638 18.35 3.70 14.74
C PRO A 638 17.81 4.91 13.97
N ALA A 639 16.61 5.38 14.30
CA ALA A 639 16.16 6.68 13.81
C ALA A 639 17.21 7.74 14.18
N PRO A 640 17.55 8.68 13.28
CA PRO A 640 18.45 9.76 13.66
C PRO A 640 17.90 10.44 14.90
N THR A 641 18.67 10.41 15.99
CA THR A 641 18.34 11.14 17.20
C THR A 641 18.18 12.60 16.81
N SER A 642 16.96 13.13 16.88
CA SER A 642 16.70 14.56 16.85
C SER A 642 17.52 15.19 17.98
N THR A 643 18.69 15.73 17.63
CA THR A 643 19.35 16.73 18.45
C THR A 643 18.44 17.95 18.38
N ARG A 644 17.78 18.22 19.52
CA ARG A 644 16.99 19.43 19.74
C ARG A 644 17.80 20.70 19.50
#